data_AF-A0A2D0R0D3-F1
#
_entry.id   AF-A0A2D0R0D3-F1
#
_cell.length_a   1.000
_cell.length_b   1.000
_cell.length_c   1.000
_cell.angle_alpha   90.00
_cell.angle_beta   90.00
_cell.angle_gamma   90.00
#
_symmetry.space_group_name_H-M   'P 1'
#
loop_
_entity.id
_entity.type
_entity.pdbx_description
1 polymer ?
#
loop_
_entity_poly.entity_id
_entity_poly.type
_entity_poly.pdbx_seq_one_letter_code
_entity_poly.pdbx_strand_id
1 'polypeptide(L)'
;MTEGNGDHSRDDFTPQPRRPAVSWGVKIRKKLKPMAPFLGTFRPLVGQSCHQCTPESVGRQLLKNAPLLGFRNLLSVKETHTRYRGWLVRRVCCVLFICGRKVDSGPAGDRLLRICSTDRVKRVLTPQTVAEECGEDTRGILALAEASQSPSLIRLVGWLLLRIFSLMFCSVQVNLRQMVALHRATQQNIPLVYVYIRQGAVDQALISLTLLCQNLKVPYSVYPARVHNRLMRVILQQLGVIFLPDHAATEQEAETHSVYSPVMTSLVGELLMSGESLSVGVCEESGYGGQWLARIRQAVAEGLVPDVNVVPVGISYDCRPSCQSTRPGPGVLSVLRFVLSLLSADERGGVRIHFAQAFSLKEMCDSGKWRVDGRCPLQDLLLPTVLHNRKHTTFGQRDVSWLLPPSFLPELSHSERQLSAALTLHLMHSVTSSMAVMSTSVMSCLLLHKHRRGVRMSVLCRDFCWLLEELLIRRYDAGFGGTLLSVVYHALSVLRPHLLIATVPALGELVVIARPDPHTLLTLGRYGQLLTHVFIAEAVGACAVSALLCEVAGCGGREMEFDVALGQEELTEKSLQLTHLLPAGYIPPCQTANSFALDAVDSMVRCGILVMEEVQRDTPLCDFWKKQGVFSFTSSDDPEHCSDSECEEQDTRSYKLGQPSQCPELLFFLCSLLSVQLRALCWAIESMDLLPFPLTETACVTQLHAHLRNKAQLDRVHHESSSIKLVRAALRTLTDCGVLMEDRQSEAVYLEISPLFLQAENKRKLFQFVSRFLKG
;
A
#
# COMPACT_ATOMS: atom_id res chain seq x y z
N MET A 1 16.79 74.23 -25.95
CA MET A 1 17.71 74.80 -24.94
C MET A 1 17.93 73.68 -23.93
N THR A 2 18.97 72.85 -24.15
CA THR A 2 20.29 72.96 -23.45
C THR A 2 20.11 72.62 -21.98
N GLU A 3 20.69 71.61 -21.35
CA GLU A 3 21.93 70.80 -21.49
C GLU A 3 21.69 69.54 -20.60
N GLY A 4 22.39 68.42 -20.65
CA GLY A 4 23.71 68.09 -21.16
C GLY A 4 24.38 67.12 -20.17
N ASN A 5 25.14 66.17 -20.72
CA ASN A 5 26.11 65.25 -20.09
C ASN A 5 25.55 64.11 -19.20
N GLY A 6 26.05 62.88 -19.28
CA GLY A 6 27.23 62.38 -19.97
C GLY A 6 27.90 61.29 -19.13
N ASP A 7 27.93 60.09 -19.69
CA ASP A 7 28.96 59.06 -19.62
C ASP A 7 29.22 58.17 -18.39
N HIS A 8 29.21 56.87 -18.72
CA HIS A 8 29.95 55.70 -18.22
C HIS A 8 30.55 55.68 -16.80
N SER A 9 30.26 54.61 -16.04
CA SER A 9 31.17 53.45 -15.92
C SER A 9 30.78 52.43 -14.82
N ARG A 10 31.11 51.16 -15.14
CA ARG A 10 31.58 50.07 -14.27
C ARG A 10 30.57 49.25 -13.45
N ASP A 11 30.58 47.96 -13.82
CA ASP A 11 30.29 46.79 -13.00
C ASP A 11 30.78 46.94 -11.55
N ASP A 12 29.88 46.68 -10.60
CA ASP A 12 30.26 46.16 -9.29
C ASP A 12 29.35 44.97 -8.94
N PHE A 13 29.90 43.79 -9.16
CA PHE A 13 29.44 42.51 -8.64
C PHE A 13 29.52 42.56 -7.10
N THR A 14 28.46 42.96 -6.43
CA THR A 14 28.33 42.70 -4.98
C THR A 14 27.81 41.27 -4.76
N PRO A 15 28.55 40.40 -4.06
CA PRO A 15 28.14 39.02 -3.83
C PRO A 15 26.94 38.97 -2.88
N GLN A 16 25.88 38.26 -3.30
CA GLN A 16 24.77 37.91 -2.42
C GLN A 16 25.29 37.34 -1.09
N PRO A 17 24.66 37.71 0.04
CA PRO A 17 25.14 37.29 1.34
C PRO A 17 25.05 35.77 1.44
N ARG A 18 26.20 35.16 1.77
CA ARG A 18 26.32 33.75 2.12
C ARG A 18 25.18 33.36 3.07
N ARG A 19 24.32 32.45 2.61
CA ARG A 19 23.25 31.82 3.39
C ARG A 19 23.82 31.35 4.72
N PRO A 20 23.29 31.77 5.88
CA PRO A 20 23.79 31.28 7.15
C PRO A 20 23.45 29.79 7.26
N ALA A 21 24.46 28.96 7.47
CA ALA A 21 24.29 27.62 8.01
C ALA A 21 23.72 27.77 9.43
N VAL A 22 22.40 27.84 9.54
CA VAL A 22 21.72 28.15 10.80
C VAL A 22 21.97 26.99 11.80
N SER A 23 22.32 27.36 13.03
CA SER A 23 22.63 26.48 14.16
C SER A 23 21.37 25.89 14.83
N TRP A 24 20.47 25.30 14.03
CA TRP A 24 19.17 24.75 14.46
C TRP A 24 19.30 23.79 15.65
N GLY A 25 20.30 22.91 15.64
CA GLY A 25 20.50 21.90 16.68
C GLY A 25 20.89 22.44 18.05
N VAL A 26 21.47 23.64 18.14
CA VAL A 26 22.03 24.18 19.39
C VAL A 26 21.01 25.04 20.15
N LYS A 27 20.19 25.84 19.45
CA LYS A 27 19.21 26.73 20.11
C LYS A 27 18.06 25.95 20.77
N ILE A 28 17.69 24.79 20.23
CA ILE A 28 16.53 24.04 20.74
C ILE A 28 16.92 23.02 21.83
N ARG A 29 18.14 22.44 21.75
CA ARG A 29 18.70 21.60 22.82
C ARG A 29 18.82 22.34 24.15
N LYS A 30 18.99 23.67 24.11
CA LYS A 30 19.12 24.53 25.30
C LYS A 30 17.80 24.78 26.03
N LYS A 31 16.63 24.50 25.43
CA LYS A 31 15.30 24.87 26.00
C LYS A 31 14.41 23.67 26.40
N LEU A 32 14.79 22.43 26.10
CA LEU A 32 13.98 21.24 26.37
C LEU A 32 14.80 20.22 27.17
N LYS A 33 14.27 19.77 28.32
CA LYS A 33 14.91 18.72 29.15
C LYS A 33 15.08 17.43 28.31
N PRO A 34 16.23 16.74 28.40
CA PRO A 34 16.43 15.48 27.69
C PRO A 34 15.45 14.43 28.24
N MET A 35 14.51 13.99 27.39
CA MET A 35 13.66 12.83 27.67
C MET A 35 14.44 11.53 27.41
N ALA A 36 14.23 10.52 28.27
CA ALA A 36 14.81 9.20 28.16
C ALA A 36 14.48 8.53 26.81
N PRO A 37 15.31 7.57 26.32
CA PRO A 37 15.04 6.86 25.08
C PRO A 37 13.74 6.04 25.20
N PHE A 38 12.71 6.46 24.46
CA PHE A 38 11.34 5.94 24.52
C PHE A 38 11.18 4.53 23.93
N LEU A 39 12.11 4.09 23.07
CA LEU A 39 12.02 2.87 22.26
C LEU A 39 12.94 1.72 22.73
N GLY A 40 13.30 1.71 24.02
CA GLY A 40 14.22 0.72 24.60
C GLY A 40 13.57 -0.55 25.14
N THR A 41 12.26 -0.57 25.42
CA THR A 41 11.68 -1.61 26.29
C THR A 41 11.05 -2.80 25.56
N PHE A 42 10.22 -2.63 24.52
CA PHE A 42 9.67 -3.77 23.77
C PHE A 42 9.35 -3.40 22.32
N ARG A 43 9.82 -4.19 21.34
CA ARG A 43 9.39 -4.11 19.93
C ARG A 43 8.49 -5.30 19.61
N PRO A 44 7.34 -5.09 18.93
CA PRO A 44 6.45 -6.18 18.59
C PRO A 44 7.11 -7.13 17.57
N LEU A 45 6.73 -8.40 17.64
CA LEU A 45 7.12 -9.39 16.65
C LEU A 45 6.26 -9.23 15.40
N VAL A 46 6.82 -8.60 14.36
CA VAL A 46 6.14 -8.33 13.10
C VAL A 46 6.45 -9.36 12.00
N GLY A 47 5.48 -9.57 11.11
CA GLY A 47 5.60 -10.42 9.94
C GLY A 47 5.42 -11.92 10.21
N GLN A 48 4.59 -12.30 11.18
CA GLN A 48 4.13 -13.70 11.28
C GLN A 48 3.17 -14.02 10.12
N SER A 49 3.16 -15.27 9.67
CA SER A 49 2.18 -15.71 8.67
C SER A 49 0.78 -15.84 9.29
N CYS A 50 -0.25 -15.87 8.46
CA CYS A 50 -1.65 -15.91 8.91
C CYS A 50 -1.94 -17.20 9.69
N HIS A 51 -2.47 -17.07 10.91
CA HIS A 51 -2.83 -18.20 11.77
C HIS A 51 -3.97 -19.05 11.21
N GLN A 52 -4.92 -18.44 10.51
CA GLN A 52 -6.08 -19.14 9.95
C GLN A 52 -5.73 -19.91 8.67
N CYS A 53 -4.94 -19.29 7.79
CA CYS A 53 -4.62 -19.85 6.48
C CYS A 53 -3.37 -20.75 6.48
N THR A 54 -2.42 -20.54 7.40
CA THR A 54 -1.14 -21.26 7.42
C THR A 54 -0.74 -21.72 8.84
N PRO A 55 -1.59 -22.52 9.52
CA PRO A 55 -1.34 -22.93 10.90
C PRO A 55 -0.06 -23.77 11.09
N GLU A 56 0.30 -24.64 10.14
CA GLU A 56 1.51 -25.46 10.20
C GLU A 56 2.77 -24.61 10.03
N SER A 57 2.78 -23.71 9.04
CA SER A 57 3.88 -22.77 8.84
C SER A 57 4.08 -21.87 10.06
N VAL A 58 3.00 -21.43 10.71
CA VAL A 58 3.09 -20.72 12.00
C VAL A 58 3.64 -21.63 13.11
N GLY A 59 3.16 -22.87 13.19
CA GLY A 59 3.58 -23.88 14.16
C GLY A 59 5.08 -24.18 14.12
N ARG A 60 5.73 -24.02 12.96
CA ARG A 60 7.19 -24.13 12.79
C ARG A 60 7.99 -23.05 13.53
N GLN A 61 7.33 -21.98 13.98
CA GLN A 61 7.91 -20.94 14.86
C GLN A 61 9.24 -20.35 14.36
N LEU A 62 9.42 -20.22 13.04
CA LEU A 62 10.68 -19.81 12.42
C LEU A 62 11.20 -18.46 12.96
N LEU A 63 10.27 -17.56 13.29
CA LEU A 63 10.54 -16.26 13.91
C LEU A 63 10.74 -16.33 15.43
N LYS A 64 10.00 -17.15 16.17
CA LYS A 64 10.05 -17.20 17.65
C LYS A 64 11.39 -17.76 18.15
N ASN A 65 11.97 -18.73 17.43
CA ASN A 65 13.21 -19.40 17.81
C ASN A 65 14.50 -18.65 17.41
N ALA A 66 14.39 -17.43 16.88
CA ALA A 66 15.55 -16.60 16.56
C ALA A 66 15.90 -15.68 17.76
N PRO A 67 17.18 -15.57 18.15
CA PRO A 67 17.60 -14.65 19.21
C PRO A 67 17.18 -13.22 18.90
N LEU A 68 17.02 -12.38 19.93
CA LEU A 68 16.74 -10.94 19.81
C LEU A 68 17.95 -10.22 19.17
N LEU A 69 18.16 -10.47 17.88
CA LEU A 69 19.16 -9.80 17.08
C LEU A 69 18.57 -8.46 16.65
N GLY A 70 19.29 -7.37 16.93
CA GLY A 70 18.89 -6.02 16.55
C GLY A 70 18.91 -5.78 15.04
N PHE A 71 18.95 -4.52 14.65
CA PHE A 71 18.97 -4.12 13.23
C PHE A 71 20.40 -4.03 12.71
N ARG A 72 20.59 -4.40 11.43
CA ARG A 72 21.86 -4.22 10.73
C ARG A 72 21.69 -3.21 9.60
N ASN A 73 22.53 -2.18 9.60
CA ASN A 73 22.65 -1.29 8.45
C ASN A 73 23.53 -1.95 7.37
N LEU A 74 22.98 -2.15 6.17
CA LEU A 74 23.69 -2.77 5.05
C LEU A 74 24.76 -1.85 4.45
N LEU A 75 24.56 -0.53 4.53
CA LEU A 75 25.49 0.46 3.97
C LEU A 75 26.74 0.61 4.83
N SER A 76 26.69 0.27 6.12
CA SER A 76 27.83 0.38 7.03
C SER A 76 28.73 -0.84 6.95
N VAL A 77 29.49 -0.96 5.86
CA VAL A 77 30.48 -2.04 5.69
C VAL A 77 31.81 -1.63 6.31
N LYS A 78 32.11 -2.18 7.49
CA LYS A 78 33.39 -2.04 8.20
C LYS A 78 34.34 -3.19 7.89
N GLU A 79 35.62 -2.96 8.16
CA GLU A 79 36.73 -3.94 8.07
C GLU A 79 36.44 -5.24 8.84
N THR A 80 35.69 -5.16 9.94
CA THR A 80 35.27 -6.32 10.76
C THR A 80 34.37 -7.30 10.01
N HIS A 81 33.73 -6.88 8.92
CA HIS A 81 32.90 -7.75 8.09
C HIS A 81 33.67 -8.45 6.98
N THR A 82 34.95 -8.14 6.81
CA THR A 82 35.85 -8.77 5.84
C THR A 82 36.88 -9.64 6.55
N ARG A 83 37.40 -10.68 5.88
CA ARG A 83 38.45 -11.55 6.44
C ARG A 83 39.82 -10.86 6.53
N TYR A 84 39.99 -9.73 5.83
CA TYR A 84 41.23 -8.98 5.73
C TYR A 84 41.25 -7.80 6.70
N ARG A 85 42.45 -7.41 7.14
CA ARG A 85 42.67 -6.22 7.97
C ARG A 85 43.75 -5.33 7.36
N GLY A 86 43.64 -4.01 7.49
CA GLY A 86 44.62 -3.03 7.01
C GLY A 86 44.03 -1.77 6.38
N TRP A 87 44.89 -0.79 6.08
CA TRP A 87 44.49 0.52 5.54
C TRP A 87 43.82 0.42 4.16
N LEU A 88 44.36 -0.41 3.25
CA LEU A 88 43.77 -0.63 1.92
C LEU A 88 42.37 -1.27 2.03
N VAL A 89 42.21 -2.19 2.98
CA VAL A 89 40.94 -2.88 3.25
C VAL A 89 39.86 -1.89 3.68
N ARG A 90 40.21 -0.82 4.42
CA ARG A 90 39.24 0.23 4.80
C ARG A 90 38.69 1.01 3.61
N ARG A 91 39.45 1.17 2.53
CA ARG A 91 39.00 1.86 1.30
C ARG A 91 38.24 0.94 0.35
N VAL A 92 38.61 -0.34 0.33
CA VAL A 92 38.09 -1.36 -0.59
C VAL A 92 37.13 -2.33 0.12
N CYS A 93 36.68 -2.00 1.34
CA CYS A 93 35.88 -2.89 2.20
C CYS A 93 34.60 -3.36 1.53
N CYS A 94 33.89 -2.49 0.82
CA CYS A 94 32.67 -2.86 0.10
C CYS A 94 32.93 -3.87 -1.03
N VAL A 95 34.05 -3.74 -1.75
CA VAL A 95 34.42 -4.68 -2.82
C VAL A 95 34.78 -6.02 -2.20
N LEU A 96 35.69 -6.02 -1.22
CA LEU A 96 36.11 -7.25 -0.53
C LEU A 96 34.94 -7.97 0.15
N PHE A 97 34.00 -7.20 0.71
CA PHE A 97 32.80 -7.72 1.34
C PHE A 97 31.90 -8.47 0.36
N ILE A 98 31.70 -7.95 -0.86
CA ILE A 98 30.87 -8.58 -1.89
C ILE A 98 31.61 -9.72 -2.60
N CYS A 99 32.90 -9.55 -2.88
CA CYS A 99 33.73 -10.63 -3.44
C CYS A 99 33.74 -11.86 -2.54
N GLY A 100 33.62 -11.68 -1.22
CA GLY A 100 33.49 -12.77 -0.26
C GLY A 100 32.11 -13.40 -0.14
N ARG A 101 31.09 -12.93 -0.89
CA ARG A 101 29.72 -13.47 -0.86
C ARG A 101 29.56 -14.65 -1.82
N LYS A 102 28.77 -15.63 -1.37
CA LYS A 102 28.34 -16.76 -2.21
C LYS A 102 27.37 -16.23 -3.27
N VAL A 103 27.63 -16.57 -4.53
CA VAL A 103 26.75 -16.28 -5.65
C VAL A 103 26.66 -17.57 -6.45
N ASP A 104 25.48 -18.15 -6.48
CA ASP A 104 25.23 -19.37 -7.21
C ASP A 104 25.11 -19.03 -8.71
N SER A 105 25.71 -19.84 -9.56
CA SER A 105 25.50 -19.76 -11.01
C SER A 105 24.20 -20.47 -11.34
N GLY A 106 23.22 -19.75 -11.87
CA GLY A 106 22.00 -20.38 -12.38
C GLY A 106 22.32 -21.33 -13.55
N PRO A 107 21.58 -22.43 -13.73
CA PRO A 107 21.81 -23.36 -14.83
C PRO A 107 21.44 -22.66 -16.15
N ALA A 108 22.47 -22.20 -16.87
CA ALA A 108 22.34 -21.47 -18.12
C ALA A 108 22.24 -22.39 -19.35
N GLY A 109 22.64 -23.67 -19.24
CA GLY A 109 22.55 -24.64 -20.32
C GLY A 109 21.13 -25.20 -20.50
N ASP A 110 20.62 -25.12 -21.73
CA ASP A 110 19.39 -25.76 -22.25
C ASP A 110 18.02 -25.29 -21.72
N ARG A 111 17.95 -24.19 -20.95
CA ARG A 111 16.66 -23.68 -20.42
C ARG A 111 15.68 -23.34 -21.54
N LEU A 112 16.13 -22.62 -22.57
CA LEU A 112 15.28 -22.30 -23.71
C LEU A 112 14.79 -23.54 -24.43
N LEU A 113 15.66 -24.54 -24.61
CA LEU A 113 15.30 -25.79 -25.26
C LEU A 113 14.22 -26.52 -24.46
N ARG A 114 14.32 -26.55 -23.12
CA ARG A 114 13.29 -27.11 -22.23
C ARG A 114 11.96 -26.35 -22.33
N ILE A 115 12.01 -25.02 -22.30
CA ILE A 115 10.81 -24.17 -22.45
C ILE A 115 10.14 -24.43 -23.81
N CYS A 116 10.91 -24.40 -24.91
CA CYS A 116 10.42 -24.70 -26.25
C CYS A 116 9.93 -26.14 -26.40
N SER A 117 10.43 -27.08 -25.60
CA SER A 117 9.99 -28.47 -25.61
C SER A 117 8.64 -28.71 -24.92
N THR A 118 8.14 -27.73 -24.14
CA THR A 118 6.88 -27.83 -23.39
C THR A 118 5.68 -27.79 -24.35
N ASP A 119 4.69 -28.67 -24.14
CA ASP A 119 3.53 -28.81 -25.04
C ASP A 119 2.71 -27.53 -25.20
N ARG A 120 2.70 -26.65 -24.19
CA ARG A 120 2.05 -25.33 -24.25
C ARG A 120 2.72 -24.41 -25.28
N VAL A 121 4.04 -24.40 -25.30
CA VAL A 121 4.84 -23.55 -26.17
C VAL A 121 4.87 -24.15 -27.59
N LYS A 122 4.96 -25.48 -27.73
CA LYS A 122 4.83 -26.19 -29.02
C LYS A 122 3.52 -25.90 -29.73
N ARG A 123 2.39 -25.90 -29.01
CA ARG A 123 1.06 -25.61 -29.56
C ARG A 123 0.93 -24.20 -30.14
N VAL A 124 1.72 -23.26 -29.63
CA VAL A 124 1.69 -21.86 -30.06
C VAL A 124 2.74 -21.59 -31.16
N LEU A 125 3.83 -22.36 -31.19
CA LEU A 125 4.90 -22.28 -32.18
C LEU A 125 4.68 -23.15 -33.44
N THR A 126 3.50 -23.78 -33.64
CA THR A 126 3.24 -24.64 -34.80
C THR A 126 3.32 -23.91 -36.16
N PRO A 127 3.66 -24.59 -37.28
CA PRO A 127 4.23 -23.96 -38.48
C PRO A 127 3.31 -23.04 -39.29
N GLN A 128 2.00 -22.98 -39.01
CA GLN A 128 1.07 -22.16 -39.81
C GLN A 128 1.12 -20.66 -39.50
N THR A 129 1.67 -20.24 -38.36
CA THR A 129 1.84 -18.82 -37.96
C THR A 129 3.21 -18.25 -38.34
N VAL A 130 4.05 -19.01 -39.04
CA VAL A 130 5.45 -18.64 -39.35
C VAL A 130 5.56 -17.80 -40.64
N ALA A 131 4.51 -17.74 -41.46
CA ALA A 131 4.66 -17.31 -42.86
C ALA A 131 4.49 -15.81 -43.14
N GLU A 132 3.71 -15.01 -42.38
CA GLU A 132 3.42 -13.63 -42.84
C GLU A 132 3.68 -12.48 -41.84
N GLU A 133 3.77 -12.68 -40.51
CA GLU A 133 4.02 -11.55 -39.56
C GLU A 133 4.99 -11.85 -38.39
N CYS A 134 5.53 -13.08 -38.27
CA CYS A 134 6.00 -13.61 -36.97
C CYS A 134 7.52 -13.90 -36.87
N GLY A 135 8.38 -12.99 -37.36
CA GLY A 135 9.84 -13.20 -37.37
C GLY A 135 10.60 -12.61 -36.17
N GLU A 136 10.25 -11.39 -35.75
CA GLU A 136 11.03 -10.62 -34.75
C GLU A 136 10.43 -10.68 -33.35
N ASP A 137 9.10 -10.64 -33.21
CA ASP A 137 8.43 -10.58 -31.90
C ASP A 137 8.55 -11.88 -31.08
N THR A 138 8.45 -13.03 -31.74
CA THR A 138 8.66 -14.35 -31.10
C THR A 138 10.10 -14.54 -30.66
N ARG A 139 11.07 -14.10 -31.48
CA ARG A 139 12.50 -14.10 -31.11
C ARG A 139 12.75 -13.15 -29.94
N GLY A 140 12.10 -11.99 -29.92
CA GLY A 140 12.16 -11.05 -28.81
C GLY A 140 11.64 -11.64 -27.50
N ILE A 141 10.49 -12.33 -27.53
CA ILE A 141 9.92 -13.00 -26.34
C ILE A 141 10.79 -14.16 -25.88
N LEU A 142 11.34 -14.96 -26.80
CA LEU A 142 12.26 -16.05 -26.47
C LEU A 142 13.57 -15.53 -25.87
N ALA A 143 14.09 -14.40 -26.35
CA ALA A 143 15.24 -13.73 -25.75
C ALA A 143 14.98 -13.23 -24.31
N LEU A 144 13.71 -13.03 -23.90
CA LEU A 144 13.38 -12.75 -22.49
C LEU A 144 13.56 -13.98 -21.59
N ALA A 145 13.36 -15.18 -22.14
CA ALA A 145 13.53 -16.44 -21.43
C ALA A 145 15.02 -16.85 -21.30
N GLU A 146 15.94 -16.16 -21.98
CA GLU A 146 17.41 -16.31 -21.84
C GLU A 146 18.00 -15.64 -20.59
N ALA A 147 17.17 -15.05 -19.74
CA ALA A 147 17.64 -14.41 -18.50
C ALA A 147 18.50 -15.40 -17.69
N SER A 148 19.80 -15.11 -17.63
CA SER A 148 20.82 -15.93 -16.98
C SER A 148 21.45 -15.14 -15.85
N GLN A 149 21.94 -15.82 -14.82
CA GLN A 149 22.59 -15.16 -13.69
C GLN A 149 24.10 -15.33 -13.81
N SER A 150 24.79 -14.25 -14.15
CA SER A 150 26.25 -14.25 -14.20
C SER A 150 26.84 -13.83 -12.83
N PRO A 151 27.59 -14.70 -12.14
CA PRO A 151 28.08 -14.41 -10.80
C PRO A 151 28.99 -13.18 -10.74
N SER A 152 29.80 -12.96 -11.78
CA SER A 152 30.71 -11.82 -11.88
C SER A 152 29.96 -10.48 -11.99
N LEU A 153 28.90 -10.41 -12.80
CA LEU A 153 28.11 -9.17 -12.92
C LEU A 153 27.29 -8.92 -11.67
N ILE A 154 26.72 -9.95 -11.03
CA ILE A 154 26.00 -9.79 -9.75
C ILE A 154 26.93 -9.17 -8.69
N ARG A 155 28.19 -9.61 -8.60
CA ARG A 155 29.18 -9.02 -7.67
C ARG A 155 29.51 -7.57 -8.02
N LEU A 156 29.77 -7.27 -9.30
CA LEU A 156 30.08 -5.92 -9.76
C LEU A 156 28.91 -4.96 -9.48
N VAL A 157 27.70 -5.35 -9.87
CA VAL A 157 26.49 -4.55 -9.73
C VAL A 157 26.08 -4.45 -8.27
N GLY A 158 26.21 -5.51 -7.48
CA GLY A 158 26.02 -5.44 -6.03
C GLY A 158 26.93 -4.40 -5.37
N TRP A 159 28.18 -4.27 -5.84
CA TRP A 159 29.11 -3.28 -5.32
C TRP A 159 28.73 -1.87 -5.74
N LEU A 160 28.34 -1.71 -7.01
CA LEU A 160 27.85 -0.45 -7.52
C LEU A 160 26.59 -0.01 -6.77
N LEU A 161 25.65 -0.91 -6.50
CA LEU A 161 24.42 -0.65 -5.75
C LEU A 161 24.70 -0.22 -4.31
N LEU A 162 25.65 -0.85 -3.59
CA LEU A 162 26.06 -0.37 -2.26
C LEU A 162 26.55 1.07 -2.31
N ARG A 163 27.33 1.44 -3.35
CA ARG A 163 27.83 2.80 -3.53
C ARG A 163 26.68 3.76 -3.84
N ILE A 164 25.84 3.45 -4.82
CA ILE A 164 24.69 4.28 -5.21
C ILE A 164 23.74 4.47 -4.02
N PHE A 165 23.41 3.41 -3.29
CA PHE A 165 22.52 3.51 -2.13
C PHE A 165 23.15 4.24 -0.94
N SER A 166 24.48 4.22 -0.80
CA SER A 166 25.16 5.08 0.19
C SER A 166 25.08 6.58 -0.14
N LEU A 167 24.85 6.92 -1.42
CA LEU A 167 24.57 8.28 -1.85
C LEU A 167 23.10 8.64 -1.68
N MET A 168 22.18 7.70 -1.96
CA MET A 168 20.74 7.93 -1.90
C MET A 168 20.17 7.93 -0.47
N PHE A 169 20.69 7.08 0.41
CA PHE A 169 20.09 6.80 1.72
C PHE A 169 21.08 7.00 2.86
N CYS A 170 20.59 7.46 4.01
CA CYS A 170 21.38 7.54 5.24
C CYS A 170 21.66 6.16 5.85
N SER A 171 20.68 5.26 5.78
CA SER A 171 20.81 3.90 6.29
C SER A 171 19.80 2.97 5.61
N VAL A 172 20.22 1.74 5.32
CA VAL A 172 19.33 0.66 4.89
C VAL A 172 19.34 -0.41 5.97
N GLN A 173 18.29 -0.45 6.78
CA GLN A 173 18.19 -1.31 7.95
C GLN A 173 17.41 -2.59 7.64
N VAL A 174 17.99 -3.73 8.01
CA VAL A 174 17.34 -5.04 7.91
C VAL A 174 17.26 -5.66 9.29
N ASN A 175 16.12 -6.30 9.57
CA ASN A 175 15.93 -7.04 10.81
C ASN A 175 16.68 -8.38 10.76
N LEU A 176 17.67 -8.57 11.63
CA LEU A 176 18.48 -9.78 11.65
C LEU A 176 17.70 -11.03 12.08
N ARG A 177 16.67 -10.87 12.93
CA ARG A 177 15.80 -11.98 13.36
C ARG A 177 15.08 -12.62 12.18
N GLN A 178 14.55 -11.79 11.29
CA GLN A 178 13.88 -12.21 10.07
C GLN A 178 14.85 -12.87 9.09
N MET A 179 16.11 -12.42 9.05
CA MET A 179 17.12 -13.04 8.21
C MET A 179 17.54 -14.42 8.67
N VAL A 180 17.64 -14.66 9.98
CA VAL A 180 17.88 -16.01 10.50
C VAL A 180 16.71 -16.94 10.17
N ALA A 181 15.47 -16.47 10.30
CA ALA A 181 14.29 -17.23 9.89
C ALA A 181 14.33 -17.58 8.40
N LEU A 182 14.74 -16.65 7.54
CA LEU A 182 14.87 -16.89 6.11
C LEU A 182 15.95 -17.92 5.77
N HIS A 183 17.11 -17.88 6.44
CA HIS A 183 18.15 -18.91 6.25
C HIS A 183 17.66 -20.31 6.62
N ARG A 184 16.87 -20.43 7.69
CA ARG A 184 16.24 -21.71 8.07
C ARG A 184 15.25 -22.19 7.02
N ALA A 185 14.50 -21.27 6.39
CA ALA A 185 13.60 -21.61 5.29
C ALA A 185 14.38 -22.08 4.05
N THR A 186 15.53 -21.47 3.73
CA THR A 186 16.38 -21.89 2.60
C THR A 186 16.98 -23.29 2.82
N GLN A 187 17.25 -23.69 4.06
CA GLN A 187 17.76 -25.04 4.38
C GLN A 187 16.77 -26.18 4.04
N GLN A 188 15.50 -25.86 3.82
CA GLN A 188 14.47 -26.85 3.47
C GLN A 188 14.53 -27.28 2.00
N ASN A 189 15.38 -26.64 1.17
CA ASN A 189 15.48 -26.89 -0.27
C ASN A 189 14.16 -26.69 -1.05
N ILE A 190 13.23 -25.90 -0.49
CA ILE A 190 11.99 -25.49 -1.15
C ILE A 190 12.24 -24.13 -1.84
N PRO A 191 11.81 -23.92 -3.10
CA PRO A 191 11.98 -22.65 -3.79
C PRO A 191 11.30 -21.50 -3.03
N LEU A 192 11.98 -20.35 -2.98
CA LEU A 192 11.53 -19.16 -2.26
C LEU A 192 11.01 -18.09 -3.24
N VAL A 193 9.78 -17.63 -3.01
CA VAL A 193 9.16 -16.55 -3.78
C VAL A 193 8.99 -15.32 -2.89
N TYR A 194 9.68 -14.23 -3.22
CA TYR A 194 9.57 -12.95 -2.53
C TYR A 194 8.49 -12.09 -3.15
N VAL A 195 7.50 -11.67 -2.36
CA VAL A 195 6.39 -10.84 -2.85
C VAL A 195 6.43 -9.48 -2.16
N TYR A 196 6.39 -8.40 -2.92
CA TYR A 196 6.43 -7.04 -2.39
C TYR A 196 5.45 -6.12 -3.12
N ILE A 197 5.07 -5.02 -2.48
CA ILE A 197 4.22 -3.98 -3.10
C ILE A 197 5.12 -2.97 -3.80
N ARG A 198 4.88 -2.73 -5.10
CA ARG A 198 5.65 -1.80 -5.93
C ARG A 198 5.42 -0.35 -5.48
N GLN A 199 6.44 0.26 -4.90
CA GLN A 199 6.49 1.68 -4.55
C GLN A 199 7.42 2.48 -5.46
N GLY A 200 8.45 1.83 -6.03
CA GLY A 200 9.37 2.43 -6.99
C GLY A 200 10.32 1.42 -7.65
N ALA A 201 11.10 1.89 -8.63
CA ALA A 201 12.06 1.04 -9.36
C ALA A 201 13.24 0.53 -8.49
N VAL A 202 13.47 1.18 -7.34
CA VAL A 202 14.57 0.87 -6.43
C VAL A 202 14.27 -0.35 -5.55
N ASP A 203 12.99 -0.69 -5.37
CA ASP A 203 12.53 -1.78 -4.48
C ASP A 203 13.19 -3.12 -4.82
N GLN A 204 13.17 -3.47 -6.11
CA GLN A 204 13.75 -4.72 -6.61
C GLN A 204 15.25 -4.78 -6.35
N ALA A 205 15.98 -3.71 -6.66
CA ALA A 205 17.42 -3.62 -6.46
C ALA A 205 17.80 -3.68 -4.97
N LEU A 206 16.96 -3.12 -4.08
CA LEU A 206 17.13 -3.24 -2.63
C LEU A 206 16.97 -4.70 -2.18
N ILE A 207 15.91 -5.39 -2.61
CA ILE A 207 15.68 -6.80 -2.27
C ILE A 207 16.86 -7.65 -2.73
N SER A 208 17.26 -7.57 -4.01
CA SER A 208 18.39 -8.33 -4.54
C SER A 208 19.69 -8.05 -3.79
N LEU A 209 19.96 -6.78 -3.45
CA LEU A 209 21.15 -6.41 -2.70
C LEU A 209 21.12 -6.95 -1.26
N THR A 210 19.98 -6.88 -0.58
CA THR A 210 19.84 -7.38 0.79
C THR A 210 20.10 -8.88 0.87
N LEU A 211 19.56 -9.65 -0.09
CA LEU A 211 19.76 -11.10 -0.17
C LEU A 211 21.22 -11.44 -0.49
N LEU A 212 21.84 -10.71 -1.43
CA LEU A 212 23.27 -10.85 -1.75
C LEU A 212 24.17 -10.58 -0.53
N CYS A 213 23.88 -9.53 0.25
CA CYS A 213 24.64 -9.19 1.45
C CYS A 213 24.56 -10.27 2.54
N GLN A 214 23.53 -11.11 2.50
CA GLN A 214 23.25 -12.16 3.48
C GLN A 214 23.65 -13.57 3.00
N ASN A 215 24.29 -13.72 1.82
CA ASN A 215 24.61 -15.01 1.21
C ASN A 215 23.38 -15.87 0.85
N LEU A 216 22.26 -15.22 0.53
CA LEU A 216 21.10 -15.90 -0.03
C LEU A 216 21.14 -15.79 -1.55
N LYS A 217 20.49 -16.74 -2.23
CA LYS A 217 20.35 -16.72 -3.69
C LYS A 217 19.68 -15.42 -4.14
N VAL A 218 20.21 -14.83 -5.20
CA VAL A 218 19.62 -13.62 -5.80
C VAL A 218 18.40 -14.05 -6.62
N PRO A 219 17.22 -13.45 -6.38
CA PRO A 219 16.01 -13.87 -7.07
C PRO A 219 15.99 -13.37 -8.51
N TYR A 220 15.39 -14.17 -9.39
CA TYR A 220 14.89 -13.68 -10.66
C TYR A 220 13.78 -12.68 -10.41
N SER A 221 13.79 -11.56 -11.10
CA SER A 221 12.87 -10.47 -10.79
C SER A 221 12.14 -10.00 -12.03
N VAL A 222 10.83 -9.80 -11.92
CA VAL A 222 10.03 -9.25 -13.01
C VAL A 222 10.05 -7.74 -12.96
N TYR A 223 10.53 -7.10 -14.03
CA TYR A 223 10.56 -5.65 -14.16
C TYR A 223 9.51 -5.15 -15.17
N PRO A 224 8.44 -4.47 -14.69
CA PRO A 224 7.27 -4.16 -15.49
C PRO A 224 7.39 -2.92 -16.40
N ALA A 225 8.61 -2.38 -16.59
CA ALA A 225 8.81 -1.15 -17.35
C ALA A 225 9.80 -1.31 -18.51
N ARG A 226 9.57 -0.57 -19.58
CA ARG A 226 10.43 -0.53 -20.76
C ARG A 226 11.78 0.09 -20.45
N VAL A 227 12.84 -0.66 -20.74
CA VAL A 227 14.22 -0.16 -20.77
C VAL A 227 14.61 0.08 -22.22
N HIS A 228 14.73 1.35 -22.61
CA HIS A 228 15.05 1.76 -23.98
C HIS A 228 16.51 1.45 -24.38
N ASN A 229 17.42 1.38 -23.40
CA ASN A 229 18.83 1.13 -23.65
C ASN A 229 19.12 -0.38 -23.73
N ARG A 230 19.48 -0.86 -24.92
CA ARG A 230 19.80 -2.29 -25.18
C ARG A 230 20.91 -2.82 -24.28
N LEU A 231 21.97 -2.04 -24.03
CA LEU A 231 23.08 -2.47 -23.18
C LEU A 231 22.63 -2.69 -21.73
N MET A 232 21.82 -1.75 -21.20
CA MET A 232 21.27 -1.91 -19.85
C MET A 232 20.33 -3.10 -19.76
N ARG A 233 19.54 -3.36 -20.80
CA ARG A 233 18.68 -4.54 -20.85
C ARG A 233 19.49 -5.82 -20.77
N VAL A 234 20.54 -5.97 -21.59
CA VAL A 234 21.41 -7.16 -21.55
C VAL A 234 22.04 -7.32 -20.17
N ILE A 235 22.57 -6.24 -19.58
CA ILE A 235 23.15 -6.28 -18.23
C ILE A 235 22.11 -6.74 -17.20
N LEU A 236 20.89 -6.21 -17.26
CA LEU A 236 19.83 -6.57 -16.31
C LEU A 236 19.30 -7.99 -16.53
N GLN A 237 19.21 -8.47 -17.79
CA GLN A 237 18.89 -9.87 -18.09
C GLN A 237 19.94 -10.82 -17.50
N GLN A 238 21.22 -10.43 -17.57
CA GLN A 238 22.34 -11.16 -16.97
C GLN A 238 22.40 -11.08 -15.42
N LEU A 239 21.55 -10.24 -14.82
CA LEU A 239 21.29 -10.19 -13.38
C LEU A 239 20.03 -10.97 -12.98
N GLY A 240 19.38 -11.66 -13.94
CA GLY A 240 18.13 -12.39 -13.70
C GLY A 240 16.88 -11.52 -13.75
N VAL A 241 16.91 -10.35 -14.37
CA VAL A 241 15.71 -9.51 -14.54
C VAL A 241 14.96 -9.90 -15.80
N ILE A 242 13.68 -10.28 -15.63
CA ILE A 242 12.75 -10.60 -16.70
C ILE A 242 12.02 -9.32 -17.09
N PHE A 243 12.11 -8.94 -18.37
CA PHE A 243 11.46 -7.75 -18.92
C PHE A 243 10.16 -8.09 -19.64
N LEU A 244 9.35 -7.06 -19.90
CA LEU A 244 8.26 -7.15 -20.86
C LEU A 244 8.79 -7.16 -22.30
N PRO A 245 8.01 -7.70 -23.26
CA PRO A 245 8.32 -7.63 -24.68
C PRO A 245 8.48 -6.19 -25.18
N ASP A 246 9.29 -6.00 -26.22
CA ASP A 246 9.55 -4.68 -26.81
C ASP A 246 8.30 -4.01 -27.38
N HIS A 247 7.43 -4.79 -28.02
CA HIS A 247 6.19 -4.30 -28.62
C HIS A 247 5.15 -3.86 -27.57
N ALA A 248 5.20 -4.36 -26.33
CA ALA A 248 4.18 -4.08 -25.31
C ALA A 248 4.55 -2.86 -24.45
N ALA A 249 3.71 -1.82 -24.46
CA ALA A 249 3.90 -0.58 -23.69
C ALA A 249 3.39 -0.72 -22.26
N THR A 250 2.40 -1.59 -22.08
CA THR A 250 1.76 -1.88 -20.81
C THR A 250 1.84 -3.37 -20.49
N GLU A 251 1.78 -3.71 -19.19
CA GLU A 251 1.67 -5.10 -18.74
C GLU A 251 0.43 -5.79 -19.33
N GLN A 252 -0.65 -5.04 -19.55
CA GLN A 252 -1.88 -5.54 -20.15
C GLN A 252 -1.65 -6.01 -21.59
N GLU A 253 -1.03 -5.19 -22.44
CA GLU A 253 -0.71 -5.54 -23.84
C GLU A 253 0.19 -6.78 -23.92
N ALA A 254 1.19 -6.88 -23.04
CA ALA A 254 2.07 -8.03 -23.00
C ALA A 254 1.30 -9.32 -22.66
N GLU A 255 0.44 -9.28 -21.64
CA GLU A 255 -0.32 -10.43 -21.17
C GLU A 255 -1.44 -10.86 -22.13
N THR A 256 -1.99 -9.93 -22.92
CA THR A 256 -2.95 -10.26 -23.98
C THR A 256 -2.31 -10.91 -25.19
N HIS A 257 -0.98 -10.83 -25.35
CA HIS A 257 -0.29 -11.41 -26.48
C HIS A 257 -0.29 -12.95 -26.38
N SER A 258 -0.79 -13.62 -27.43
CA SER A 258 -1.02 -15.07 -27.48
C SER A 258 0.23 -15.90 -27.15
N VAL A 259 1.41 -15.42 -27.54
CA VAL A 259 2.70 -16.11 -27.32
C VAL A 259 3.33 -15.82 -25.95
N TYR A 260 3.13 -14.64 -25.37
CA TYR A 260 3.87 -14.22 -24.19
C TYR A 260 3.44 -15.01 -22.95
N SER A 261 2.13 -15.09 -22.71
CA SER A 261 1.58 -15.77 -21.55
C SER A 261 2.03 -17.24 -21.41
N PRO A 262 1.92 -18.11 -22.44
CA PRO A 262 2.35 -19.51 -22.33
C PRO A 262 3.87 -19.68 -22.17
N VAL A 263 4.67 -18.81 -22.79
CA VAL A 263 6.14 -18.83 -22.62
C VAL A 263 6.52 -18.45 -21.18
N MET A 264 5.89 -17.41 -20.62
CA MET A 264 6.15 -16.98 -19.24
C MET A 264 5.67 -18.01 -18.21
N THR A 265 4.53 -18.66 -18.44
CA THR A 265 4.05 -19.74 -17.56
C THR A 265 5.04 -20.91 -17.55
N SER A 266 5.57 -21.29 -18.71
CA SER A 266 6.57 -22.36 -18.82
C SER A 266 7.92 -21.96 -18.18
N LEU A 267 8.34 -20.71 -18.34
CA LEU A 267 9.53 -20.16 -17.68
C LEU A 267 9.42 -20.20 -16.15
N VAL A 268 8.28 -19.80 -15.59
CA VAL A 268 8.04 -19.85 -14.14
C VAL A 268 8.11 -21.28 -13.62
N GLY A 269 7.50 -22.24 -14.32
CA GLY A 269 7.59 -23.66 -13.99
C GLY A 269 9.04 -24.15 -13.93
N GLU A 270 9.84 -23.90 -14.97
CA GLU A 270 11.25 -24.28 -15.04
C GLU A 270 12.12 -23.63 -13.95
N LEU A 271 11.89 -22.35 -13.63
CA LEU A 271 12.61 -21.65 -12.56
C LEU A 271 12.31 -22.25 -11.19
N LEU A 272 11.06 -22.61 -10.92
CA LEU A 272 10.68 -23.21 -9.64
C LEU A 272 11.17 -24.66 -9.54
N MET A 273 11.11 -25.45 -10.62
CA MET A 273 11.66 -26.81 -10.67
C MET A 273 13.18 -26.84 -10.45
N SER A 274 13.90 -25.86 -10.98
CA SER A 274 15.35 -25.72 -10.75
C SER A 274 15.72 -25.23 -9.34
N GLY A 275 14.73 -24.95 -8.49
CA GLY A 275 14.95 -24.47 -7.12
C GLY A 275 15.52 -23.05 -7.07
N GLU A 276 15.24 -22.25 -8.11
CA GLU A 276 15.63 -20.84 -8.15
C GLU A 276 14.65 -19.97 -7.37
N SER A 277 15.16 -18.89 -6.78
CA SER A 277 14.31 -17.91 -6.10
C SER A 277 13.72 -16.90 -7.09
N LEU A 278 12.48 -16.48 -6.86
CA LEU A 278 11.76 -15.51 -7.69
C LEU A 278 11.29 -14.33 -6.84
N SER A 279 11.26 -13.13 -7.40
CA SER A 279 10.70 -11.94 -6.75
C SER A 279 9.64 -11.29 -7.64
N VAL A 280 8.44 -11.11 -7.09
CA VAL A 280 7.26 -10.59 -7.79
C VAL A 280 6.78 -9.31 -7.12
N GLY A 281 6.69 -8.23 -7.90
CA GLY A 281 6.16 -6.95 -7.44
C GLY A 281 4.68 -6.78 -7.81
N VAL A 282 3.81 -6.65 -6.80
CA VAL A 282 2.38 -6.39 -6.99
C VAL A 282 2.10 -4.90 -6.95
N CYS A 283 1.35 -4.38 -7.92
CA CYS A 283 0.85 -3.02 -7.92
C CYS A 283 -0.43 -2.94 -7.09
N GLU A 284 -0.43 -2.15 -6.02
CA GLU A 284 -1.60 -1.94 -5.15
C GLU A 284 -2.80 -1.39 -5.92
N GLU A 285 -2.54 -0.52 -6.91
CA GLU A 285 -3.59 0.10 -7.69
C GLU A 285 -4.17 -0.92 -8.67
N SER A 286 -3.41 -1.37 -9.66
CA SER A 286 -3.95 -2.17 -10.76
C SER A 286 -4.04 -3.67 -10.48
N GLY A 287 -3.50 -4.17 -9.36
CA GLY A 287 -3.37 -5.62 -9.12
C GLY A 287 -2.32 -6.29 -10.00
N TYR A 288 -1.72 -5.57 -10.95
CA TYR A 288 -0.68 -6.07 -11.84
C TYR A 288 0.48 -6.69 -11.06
N GLY A 289 0.93 -7.86 -11.51
CA GLY A 289 1.78 -8.75 -10.73
C GLY A 289 1.02 -9.95 -10.16
N GLY A 290 -0.30 -9.84 -9.96
CA GLY A 290 -1.16 -10.97 -9.58
C GLY A 290 -1.12 -12.14 -10.58
N GLN A 291 -0.95 -11.86 -11.88
CA GLN A 291 -0.78 -12.89 -12.91
C GLN A 291 0.44 -13.79 -12.70
N TRP A 292 1.53 -13.26 -12.14
CA TRP A 292 2.72 -14.06 -11.82
C TRP A 292 2.47 -14.97 -10.63
N LEU A 293 1.72 -14.50 -9.62
CA LEU A 293 1.26 -15.33 -8.52
C LEU A 293 0.31 -16.44 -8.99
N ALA A 294 -0.56 -16.13 -9.96
CA ALA A 294 -1.45 -17.11 -10.58
C ALA A 294 -0.65 -18.22 -11.30
N ARG A 295 0.41 -17.89 -12.05
CA ARG A 295 1.32 -18.86 -12.68
C ARG A 295 2.03 -19.75 -11.66
N ILE A 296 2.51 -19.18 -10.56
CA ILE A 296 3.17 -19.93 -9.48
C ILE A 296 2.18 -20.91 -8.83
N ARG A 297 0.95 -20.46 -8.54
CA ARG A 297 -0.11 -21.32 -8.01
C ARG A 297 -0.46 -22.44 -8.98
N GLN A 298 -0.58 -22.12 -10.27
CA GLN A 298 -0.84 -23.10 -11.32
C GLN A 298 0.26 -24.17 -11.37
N ALA A 299 1.54 -23.78 -11.30
CA ALA A 299 2.65 -24.73 -11.28
C ALA A 299 2.62 -25.70 -10.08
N VAL A 300 2.19 -25.23 -8.91
CA VAL A 300 2.01 -26.10 -7.72
C VAL A 300 0.77 -26.99 -7.87
N ALA A 301 -0.34 -26.46 -8.36
CA ALA A 301 -1.59 -27.21 -8.55
C ALA A 301 -1.45 -28.34 -9.57
N GLU A 302 -0.67 -28.13 -10.63
CA GLU A 302 -0.37 -29.13 -11.65
C GLU A 302 0.70 -30.14 -11.21
N GLY A 303 1.28 -29.97 -10.02
CA GLY A 303 2.30 -30.87 -9.48
C GLY A 303 3.66 -30.76 -10.16
N LEU A 304 3.94 -29.69 -10.92
CA LEU A 304 5.28 -29.45 -11.50
C LEU A 304 6.32 -29.28 -10.39
N VAL A 305 5.91 -28.72 -9.24
CA VAL A 305 6.74 -28.48 -8.07
C VAL A 305 5.97 -28.95 -6.83
N PRO A 306 6.61 -29.68 -5.89
CA PRO A 306 5.91 -30.24 -4.73
C PRO A 306 5.31 -29.16 -3.82
N ASP A 307 6.02 -28.05 -3.61
CA ASP A 307 5.57 -26.89 -2.85
C ASP A 307 6.50 -25.67 -3.10
N VAL A 308 6.02 -24.47 -2.76
CA VAL A 308 6.75 -23.20 -2.87
C VAL A 308 6.58 -22.40 -1.57
N ASN A 309 7.67 -21.90 -1.03
CA ASN A 309 7.65 -21.04 0.16
C ASN A 309 7.53 -19.57 -0.25
N VAL A 310 6.43 -18.91 0.12
CA VAL A 310 6.19 -17.49 -0.17
C VAL A 310 6.63 -16.61 1.00
N VAL A 311 7.34 -15.53 0.69
CA VAL A 311 7.90 -14.58 1.66
C VAL A 311 7.40 -13.17 1.34
N PRO A 312 6.43 -12.63 2.10
CA PRO A 312 6.06 -11.22 2.02
C PRO A 312 7.22 -10.32 2.44
N VAL A 313 7.50 -9.27 1.66
CA VAL A 313 8.59 -8.31 1.91
C VAL A 313 8.03 -6.89 2.00
N GLY A 314 8.07 -6.32 3.21
CA GLY A 314 7.68 -4.94 3.49
C GLY A 314 8.87 -3.99 3.38
N ILE A 315 8.78 -2.96 2.52
CA ILE A 315 9.79 -1.92 2.36
C ILE A 315 9.21 -0.57 2.78
N SER A 316 9.89 0.10 3.72
CA SER A 316 9.49 1.39 4.27
C SER A 316 10.56 2.44 4.02
N TYR A 317 10.15 3.62 3.55
CA TYR A 317 11.03 4.74 3.20
C TYR A 317 10.73 5.98 4.05
N ASP A 318 11.74 6.61 4.67
CA ASP A 318 11.56 7.95 5.26
C ASP A 318 11.37 9.00 4.17
N CYS A 319 12.20 8.91 3.12
CA CYS A 319 12.10 9.73 1.92
C CYS A 319 12.21 8.84 0.70
N ARG A 320 11.18 8.84 -0.15
CA ARG A 320 11.25 8.12 -1.41
C ARG A 320 12.13 8.92 -2.37
N PRO A 321 13.08 8.29 -3.07
CA PRO A 321 13.85 8.99 -4.09
C PRO A 321 12.89 9.50 -5.18
N SER A 322 12.82 10.81 -5.32
CA SER A 322 12.00 11.49 -6.32
C SER A 322 12.63 11.33 -7.70
N CYS A 323 12.54 10.13 -8.27
CA CYS A 323 12.95 9.89 -9.67
C CYS A 323 12.01 10.55 -10.70
N GLN A 324 11.01 11.32 -10.27
CA GLN A 324 10.04 11.99 -11.14
C GLN A 324 10.63 13.19 -11.90
N SER A 325 11.63 13.88 -11.34
CA SER A 325 12.23 15.07 -11.97
C SER A 325 13.39 14.76 -12.91
N THR A 326 13.79 13.50 -13.07
CA THR A 326 14.89 13.13 -13.96
C THR A 326 14.70 11.69 -14.44
N ARG A 327 13.77 11.48 -15.39
CA ARG A 327 13.94 10.34 -16.29
C ARG A 327 15.35 10.48 -16.87
N PRO A 328 16.28 9.54 -16.64
CA PRO A 328 17.56 9.61 -17.29
C PRO A 328 17.26 9.54 -18.79
N GLY A 329 17.50 10.64 -19.51
CA GLY A 329 17.43 10.63 -20.97
C GLY A 329 18.32 9.50 -21.51
N PRO A 330 18.09 9.00 -22.73
CA PRO A 330 18.95 7.96 -23.30
C PRO A 330 20.39 8.49 -23.42
N GLY A 331 21.30 8.04 -22.54
CA GLY A 331 22.71 8.43 -22.58
C GLY A 331 23.44 8.34 -21.23
N VAL A 332 24.73 8.02 -21.26
CA VAL A 332 25.59 7.91 -20.06
C VAL A 332 25.66 9.24 -19.28
N LEU A 333 25.54 10.38 -19.99
CA LEU A 333 25.60 11.71 -19.40
C LEU A 333 24.37 12.03 -18.52
N SER A 334 23.20 11.45 -18.83
CA SER A 334 22.00 11.61 -18.00
C SER A 334 22.11 10.82 -16.69
N VAL A 335 22.74 9.64 -16.75
CA VAL A 335 23.07 8.82 -15.59
C VAL A 335 24.08 9.54 -14.71
N LEU A 336 25.09 10.19 -15.30
CA LEU A 336 26.06 11.00 -14.55
C LEU A 336 25.40 12.22 -13.89
N ARG A 337 24.53 12.94 -14.61
CA ARG A 337 23.74 14.04 -14.02
C ARG A 337 22.83 13.55 -12.90
N PHE A 338 22.22 12.39 -13.06
CA PHE A 338 21.40 11.77 -12.01
C PHE A 338 22.26 11.47 -10.77
N VAL A 339 23.42 10.84 -10.92
CA VAL A 339 24.35 10.59 -9.80
C VAL A 339 24.83 11.90 -9.15
N LEU A 340 25.11 12.94 -9.95
CA LEU A 340 25.50 14.26 -9.43
C LEU A 340 24.35 14.95 -8.70
N SER A 341 23.10 14.76 -9.17
CA SER A 341 21.91 15.25 -8.49
C SER A 341 21.67 14.52 -7.15
N LEU A 342 21.97 13.22 -7.08
CA LEU A 342 21.91 12.44 -5.85
C LEU A 342 22.97 12.87 -4.83
N LEU A 343 24.16 13.26 -5.29
CA LEU A 343 25.22 13.82 -4.45
C LEU A 343 24.87 15.20 -3.89
N SER A 344 24.08 15.97 -4.65
CA SER A 344 23.67 17.34 -4.31
C SER A 344 22.37 17.38 -3.49
N ALA A 345 21.70 16.24 -3.32
CA ALA A 345 20.49 16.13 -2.51
C ALA A 345 20.86 16.16 -1.01
N ASP A 346 20.54 17.27 -0.35
CA ASP A 346 20.80 17.48 1.09
C ASP A 346 19.93 16.57 1.99
N GLU A 347 18.92 15.91 1.42
CA GLU A 347 17.85 15.21 2.15
C GLU A 347 17.90 13.71 1.89
N ARG A 348 18.63 13.00 2.73
CA ARG A 348 18.76 11.54 2.68
C ARG A 348 17.90 10.90 3.77
N GLY A 349 16.92 10.08 3.36
CA GLY A 349 16.09 9.30 4.28
C GLY A 349 16.71 7.95 4.65
N GLY A 350 16.17 7.32 5.70
CA GLY A 350 16.39 5.90 5.98
C GLY A 350 15.46 5.00 5.17
N VAL A 351 15.89 3.76 4.95
CA VAL A 351 15.06 2.67 4.40
C VAL A 351 15.08 1.52 5.39
N ARG A 352 13.92 0.90 5.58
CA ARG A 352 13.79 -0.30 6.40
C ARG A 352 13.11 -1.41 5.62
N ILE A 353 13.68 -2.59 5.71
CA ILE A 353 13.24 -3.77 4.96
C ILE A 353 12.93 -4.87 5.94
N HIS A 354 11.70 -5.38 5.87
CA HIS A 354 11.21 -6.49 6.66
C HIS A 354 10.89 -7.68 5.77
N PHE A 355 11.44 -8.83 6.11
CA PHE A 355 11.08 -10.12 5.52
C PHE A 355 10.14 -10.83 6.48
N ALA A 356 8.88 -11.02 6.08
CA ALA A 356 7.92 -11.78 6.87
C ALA A 356 8.29 -13.28 6.86
N GLN A 357 7.57 -14.05 7.66
CA GLN A 357 7.74 -15.50 7.74
C GLN A 357 7.49 -16.15 6.38
N ALA A 358 8.40 -17.02 5.96
CA ALA A 358 8.16 -17.91 4.84
C ALA A 358 7.04 -18.90 5.22
N PHE A 359 6.05 -19.06 4.34
CA PHE A 359 4.98 -20.03 4.51
C PHE A 359 4.74 -20.83 3.23
N SER A 360 4.22 -22.04 3.38
CA SER A 360 3.90 -22.95 2.28
C SER A 360 2.71 -22.44 1.47
N LEU A 361 2.87 -22.33 0.14
CA LEU A 361 1.79 -21.98 -0.76
C LEU A 361 0.77 -23.12 -0.83
N LYS A 362 1.23 -24.36 -0.85
CA LYS A 362 0.37 -25.55 -0.89
C LYS A 362 -0.54 -25.62 0.33
N GLU A 363 0.03 -25.44 1.54
CA GLU A 363 -0.73 -25.41 2.79
C GLU A 363 -1.86 -24.37 2.74
N MET A 364 -1.54 -23.16 2.27
CA MET A 364 -2.52 -22.10 2.16
C MET A 364 -3.62 -22.45 1.15
N CYS A 365 -3.28 -23.00 -0.01
CA CYS A 365 -4.26 -23.45 -1.00
C CYS A 365 -5.17 -24.57 -0.47
N ASP A 366 -4.59 -25.56 0.20
CA ASP A 366 -5.28 -26.74 0.72
C ASP A 366 -6.19 -26.39 1.90
N SER A 367 -5.83 -25.37 2.70
CA SER A 367 -6.60 -24.96 3.88
C SER A 367 -8.05 -24.59 3.55
N GLY A 368 -8.34 -24.10 2.34
CA GLY A 368 -9.67 -23.67 1.91
C GLY A 368 -10.28 -22.50 2.70
N LYS A 369 -9.65 -22.02 3.77
CA LYS A 369 -10.17 -21.04 4.74
C LYS A 369 -10.09 -19.58 4.30
N TRP A 370 -9.47 -19.32 3.15
CA TRP A 370 -9.46 -18.01 2.51
C TRP A 370 -10.54 -17.91 1.42
N ARG A 371 -11.38 -18.95 1.28
CA ARG A 371 -12.63 -18.93 0.54
C ARG A 371 -13.66 -18.18 1.38
N VAL A 372 -14.18 -17.09 0.85
CA VAL A 372 -15.50 -16.61 1.25
C VAL A 372 -16.39 -16.90 0.06
N ASP A 373 -17.11 -18.01 0.12
CA ASP A 373 -18.18 -18.29 -0.83
C ASP A 373 -19.21 -17.14 -0.74
N GLY A 374 -19.74 -16.69 -1.88
CA GLY A 374 -20.64 -15.52 -1.95
C GLY A 374 -19.93 -14.20 -2.28
N ARG A 375 -19.03 -14.19 -3.28
CA ARG A 375 -18.60 -12.93 -3.88
C ARG A 375 -19.71 -12.38 -4.77
N CYS A 376 -20.16 -11.17 -4.47
CA CYS A 376 -21.17 -10.46 -5.24
C CYS A 376 -20.58 -9.17 -5.79
N PRO A 377 -21.03 -8.70 -6.97
CA PRO A 377 -20.68 -7.37 -7.42
C PRO A 377 -21.13 -6.36 -6.37
N LEU A 378 -20.39 -5.26 -6.24
CA LEU A 378 -20.67 -4.23 -5.24
C LEU A 378 -22.07 -3.59 -5.46
N GLN A 379 -22.57 -3.64 -6.70
CA GLN A 379 -23.96 -3.39 -7.07
C GLN A 379 -24.95 -4.12 -6.16
N ASP A 380 -24.88 -5.44 -6.07
CA ASP A 380 -25.85 -6.24 -5.31
C ASP A 380 -25.74 -6.00 -3.80
N LEU A 381 -24.55 -5.60 -3.33
CA LEU A 381 -24.27 -5.36 -1.90
C LEU A 381 -24.71 -3.98 -1.42
N LEU A 382 -24.49 -2.92 -2.22
CA LEU A 382 -24.72 -1.52 -1.82
C LEU A 382 -25.92 -0.86 -2.51
N LEU A 383 -26.25 -1.22 -3.76
CA LEU A 383 -27.29 -0.53 -4.53
C LEU A 383 -28.71 -0.70 -3.94
N PRO A 384 -29.10 -1.86 -3.37
CA PRO A 384 -30.35 -1.98 -2.62
C PRO A 384 -30.41 -1.03 -1.42
N THR A 385 -29.31 -0.87 -0.70
CA THR A 385 -29.20 0.01 0.46
C THR A 385 -29.23 1.48 0.06
N VAL A 386 -28.49 1.85 -1.00
CA VAL A 386 -28.37 3.24 -1.46
C VAL A 386 -29.65 3.75 -2.14
N LEU A 387 -30.29 2.94 -2.99
CA LEU A 387 -31.43 3.38 -3.79
C LEU A 387 -32.79 3.07 -3.14
N HIS A 388 -32.92 1.90 -2.51
CA HIS A 388 -34.19 1.41 -1.99
C HIS A 388 -34.28 1.45 -0.47
N ASN A 389 -33.21 1.88 0.22
CA ASN A 389 -33.13 1.92 1.69
C ASN A 389 -33.50 0.56 2.33
N ARG A 390 -33.29 -0.54 1.58
CA ARG A 390 -33.71 -1.88 1.94
C ARG A 390 -32.61 -2.53 2.78
N LYS A 391 -33.00 -3.11 3.92
CA LYS A 391 -32.09 -3.47 5.02
C LYS A 391 -31.87 -4.97 5.12
N HIS A 392 -31.84 -5.65 3.99
CA HIS A 392 -31.38 -7.04 4.01
C HIS A 392 -29.88 -7.00 4.32
N THR A 393 -29.48 -7.71 5.37
CA THR A 393 -28.08 -8.01 5.66
C THR A 393 -27.46 -8.64 4.42
N THR A 394 -26.74 -7.85 3.62
CA THR A 394 -26.09 -8.33 2.41
C THR A 394 -24.85 -9.10 2.84
N PHE A 395 -25.05 -10.36 3.21
CA PHE A 395 -23.98 -11.30 3.45
C PHE A 395 -23.28 -11.58 2.13
N GLY A 396 -22.06 -11.09 1.97
CA GLY A 396 -21.25 -11.34 0.80
C GLY A 396 -19.92 -10.58 0.85
N GLN A 397 -18.96 -11.03 0.04
CA GLN A 397 -17.70 -10.32 -0.13
C GLN A 397 -17.72 -9.58 -1.47
N ARG A 398 -17.07 -8.40 -1.53
CA ARG A 398 -16.92 -7.66 -2.78
C ARG A 398 -16.19 -8.51 -3.82
N ASP A 399 -16.74 -8.58 -5.04
CA ASP A 399 -16.03 -9.17 -6.16
C ASP A 399 -14.79 -8.35 -6.53
N VAL A 400 -13.70 -9.06 -6.81
CA VAL A 400 -12.37 -8.49 -7.13
C VAL A 400 -11.78 -9.16 -8.37
N SER A 401 -12.66 -9.66 -9.24
CA SER A 401 -12.32 -10.30 -10.52
C SER A 401 -11.41 -9.42 -11.40
N TRP A 402 -11.47 -8.10 -11.26
CA TRP A 402 -10.57 -7.16 -11.92
C TRP A 402 -9.08 -7.33 -11.56
N LEU A 403 -8.72 -7.94 -10.42
CA LEU A 403 -7.32 -8.23 -10.08
C LEU A 403 -6.68 -9.26 -11.02
N LEU A 404 -7.49 -10.16 -11.57
CA LEU A 404 -7.09 -11.11 -12.58
C LEU A 404 -8.21 -11.22 -13.63
N PRO A 405 -8.30 -10.24 -14.55
CA PRO A 405 -9.32 -10.22 -15.59
C PRO A 405 -9.29 -11.48 -16.44
N PRO A 406 -10.43 -11.86 -17.05
CA PRO A 406 -10.53 -13.09 -17.83
C PRO A 406 -9.67 -13.10 -19.10
N SER A 407 -9.22 -11.92 -19.55
CA SER A 407 -8.26 -11.77 -20.65
C SER A 407 -6.86 -12.29 -20.28
N PHE A 408 -6.50 -12.30 -19.00
CA PHE A 408 -5.22 -12.82 -18.54
C PHE A 408 -5.36 -14.30 -18.18
N LEU A 409 -4.44 -15.12 -18.68
CA LEU A 409 -4.43 -16.57 -18.48
C LEU A 409 -5.81 -17.19 -18.80
N PRO A 410 -6.21 -17.24 -20.09
CA PRO A 410 -7.49 -17.79 -20.53
C PRO A 410 -7.68 -19.26 -20.11
N GLU A 411 -6.60 -19.99 -19.88
CA GLU A 411 -6.58 -21.40 -19.45
C GLU A 411 -7.15 -21.64 -18.05
N LEU A 412 -7.17 -20.63 -17.17
CA LEU A 412 -7.62 -20.79 -15.79
C LEU A 412 -9.15 -20.82 -15.68
N SER A 413 -9.67 -21.77 -14.91
CA SER A 413 -11.08 -21.82 -14.57
C SER A 413 -11.50 -20.62 -13.67
N HIS A 414 -12.80 -20.32 -13.61
CA HIS A 414 -13.30 -19.18 -12.83
C HIS A 414 -12.95 -19.28 -11.33
N SER A 415 -13.11 -20.47 -10.75
CA SER A 415 -12.75 -20.74 -9.35
C SER A 415 -11.26 -20.51 -9.11
N GLU A 416 -10.41 -21.02 -10.00
CA GLU A 416 -8.96 -20.83 -9.96
C GLU A 416 -8.49 -19.38 -10.05
N ARG A 417 -9.23 -18.54 -10.78
CA ARG A 417 -8.95 -17.11 -10.86
C ARG A 417 -9.30 -16.39 -9.58
N GLN A 418 -10.49 -16.67 -9.03
CA GLN A 418 -10.89 -16.13 -7.72
C GLN A 418 -9.89 -16.53 -6.64
N LEU A 419 -9.38 -17.77 -6.73
CA LEU A 419 -8.32 -18.24 -5.86
C LEU A 419 -7.05 -17.38 -6.02
N SER A 420 -6.54 -17.21 -7.25
CA SER A 420 -5.34 -16.38 -7.47
C SER A 420 -5.53 -14.91 -7.06
N ALA A 421 -6.74 -14.36 -7.21
CA ALA A 421 -7.06 -12.99 -6.80
C ALA A 421 -7.04 -12.83 -5.28
N ALA A 422 -7.66 -13.75 -4.53
CA ALA A 422 -7.60 -13.68 -3.07
C ALA A 422 -6.19 -13.97 -2.53
N LEU A 423 -5.40 -14.85 -3.16
CA LEU A 423 -3.98 -15.00 -2.83
C LEU A 423 -3.25 -13.64 -2.93
N THR A 424 -3.47 -12.92 -4.02
CA THR A 424 -2.86 -11.60 -4.26
C THR A 424 -3.26 -10.61 -3.18
N LEU A 425 -4.54 -10.55 -2.81
CA LEU A 425 -5.03 -9.70 -1.72
C LEU A 425 -4.44 -10.05 -0.36
N HIS A 426 -4.37 -11.34 -0.03
CA HIS A 426 -3.79 -11.81 1.22
C HIS A 426 -2.32 -11.41 1.32
N LEU A 427 -1.57 -11.54 0.22
CA LEU A 427 -0.17 -11.13 0.15
C LEU A 427 -0.02 -9.62 0.23
N MET A 428 -0.86 -8.84 -0.44
CA MET A 428 -0.86 -7.37 -0.30
C MET A 428 -1.07 -6.96 1.15
N HIS A 429 -2.08 -7.51 1.82
CA HIS A 429 -2.33 -7.25 3.24
C HIS A 429 -1.15 -7.68 4.13
N SER A 430 -0.59 -8.87 3.88
CA SER A 430 0.57 -9.40 4.62
C SER A 430 1.83 -8.54 4.43
N VAL A 431 2.06 -8.03 3.23
CA VAL A 431 3.18 -7.13 2.94
C VAL A 431 2.99 -5.80 3.67
N THR A 432 1.83 -5.16 3.56
CA THR A 432 1.56 -3.87 4.21
C THR A 432 1.62 -3.97 5.74
N SER A 433 1.06 -5.01 6.34
CA SER A 433 1.13 -5.24 7.80
C SER A 433 2.55 -5.53 8.30
N SER A 434 3.44 -6.02 7.44
CA SER A 434 4.87 -6.23 7.77
C SER A 434 5.73 -4.96 7.64
N MET A 435 5.21 -3.89 7.05
CA MET A 435 5.95 -2.63 6.88
C MET A 435 6.15 -1.91 8.22
N ALA A 436 7.32 -1.32 8.41
CA ALA A 436 7.58 -0.47 9.56
C ALA A 436 7.08 0.97 9.32
N VAL A 437 6.51 1.59 10.33
CA VAL A 437 6.05 2.98 10.26
C VAL A 437 7.24 3.92 10.45
N MET A 438 7.55 4.72 9.43
CA MET A 438 8.70 5.63 9.43
C MET A 438 8.41 6.93 10.20
N SER A 439 9.46 7.67 10.56
CA SER A 439 9.32 8.90 11.35
C SER A 439 8.58 10.00 10.59
N THR A 440 8.81 10.06 9.28
CA THR A 440 8.13 10.97 8.36
C THR A 440 6.67 10.60 8.16
N SER A 441 6.29 9.32 8.25
CA SER A 441 4.89 8.88 8.17
C SER A 441 4.06 9.41 9.35
N VAL A 442 4.55 9.22 10.57
CA VAL A 442 3.90 9.72 11.80
C VAL A 442 3.78 11.25 11.75
N MET A 443 4.87 11.94 11.40
CA MET A 443 4.89 13.39 11.29
C MET A 443 3.90 13.91 10.23
N SER A 444 3.90 13.31 9.03
CA SER A 444 3.02 13.73 7.93
C SER A 444 1.55 13.53 8.29
N CYS A 445 1.23 12.41 8.95
CA CYS A 445 -0.12 12.12 9.41
C CYS A 445 -0.58 13.16 10.43
N LEU A 446 0.23 13.47 11.44
CA LEU A 446 -0.13 14.47 12.45
C LEU A 446 -0.36 15.86 11.84
N LEU A 447 0.51 16.29 10.92
CA LEU A 447 0.37 17.59 10.26
C LEU A 447 -0.86 17.67 9.34
N LEU A 448 -1.22 16.57 8.68
CA LEU A 448 -2.36 16.53 7.78
C LEU A 448 -3.70 16.29 8.49
N HIS A 449 -3.74 15.48 9.53
CA HIS A 449 -4.99 15.01 10.12
C HIS A 449 -5.35 15.73 11.42
N LYS A 450 -4.34 16.05 12.26
CA LYS A 450 -4.56 16.69 13.56
C LYS A 450 -4.21 18.18 13.57
N HIS A 451 -3.12 18.57 12.91
CA HIS A 451 -2.47 19.88 13.07
C HIS A 451 -2.41 20.72 11.79
N ARG A 452 -3.50 20.72 10.99
CA ARG A 452 -3.55 21.43 9.69
C ARG A 452 -3.25 22.92 9.78
N ARG A 453 -3.68 23.57 10.87
CA ARG A 453 -3.48 25.02 11.10
C ARG A 453 -2.09 25.36 11.67
N GLY A 454 -1.24 24.36 11.87
CA GLY A 454 0.06 24.51 12.50
C GLY A 454 0.06 24.12 13.97
N VAL A 455 1.25 23.79 14.45
CA VAL A 455 1.45 23.28 15.80
C VAL A 455 2.77 23.72 16.40
N ARG A 456 2.77 23.94 17.72
CA ARG A 456 3.97 24.23 18.51
C ARG A 456 4.82 22.98 18.67
N MET A 457 6.15 23.12 18.65
CA MET A 457 7.07 21.99 18.77
C MET A 457 6.82 21.11 20.01
N SER A 458 6.46 21.71 21.14
CA SER A 458 6.17 21.01 22.40
C SER A 458 4.94 20.10 22.28
N VAL A 459 3.85 20.63 21.73
CA VAL A 459 2.61 19.88 21.44
C VAL A 459 2.85 18.81 20.39
N LEU A 460 3.63 19.12 19.35
CA LEU A 460 3.96 18.17 18.29
C LEU A 460 4.76 16.98 18.82
N CYS A 461 5.73 17.20 19.72
CA CYS A 461 6.47 16.10 20.33
C CYS A 461 5.55 15.19 21.18
N ARG A 462 4.65 15.79 21.97
CA ARG A 462 3.68 15.05 22.78
C ARG A 462 2.77 14.19 21.90
N ASP A 463 2.20 14.78 20.86
CA ASP A 463 1.27 14.09 19.97
C ASP A 463 1.98 13.03 19.09
N PHE A 464 3.25 13.24 18.75
CA PHE A 464 4.11 12.23 18.13
C PHE A 464 4.33 11.04 19.05
N CYS A 465 4.55 11.29 20.34
CA CYS A 465 4.71 10.25 21.35
C CYS A 465 3.42 9.43 21.50
N TRP A 466 2.29 10.12 21.63
CA TRP A 466 0.97 9.50 21.69
C TRP A 466 0.71 8.60 20.47
N LEU A 467 0.90 9.12 19.24
CA LEU A 467 0.65 8.31 18.04
C LEU A 467 1.61 7.12 17.94
N LEU A 468 2.85 7.26 18.43
CA LEU A 468 3.81 6.15 18.51
C LEU A 468 3.38 5.06 19.51
N GLU A 469 2.84 5.45 20.66
CA GLU A 469 2.29 4.50 21.65
C GLU A 469 1.12 3.72 21.06
N GLU A 470 0.19 4.42 20.40
CA GLU A 470 -0.96 3.80 19.72
C GLU A 470 -0.54 2.79 18.63
N LEU A 471 0.56 3.05 17.92
CA LEU A 471 1.13 2.12 16.94
C LEU A 471 1.69 0.85 17.60
N LEU A 472 2.39 1.01 18.72
CA LEU A 472 3.01 -0.12 19.42
C LEU A 472 1.97 -1.01 20.10
N ILE A 473 0.90 -0.42 20.64
CA ILE A 473 -0.26 -1.15 21.20
C ILE A 473 -0.88 -2.06 20.13
N ARG A 474 -0.98 -1.57 18.89
CA ARG A 474 -1.48 -2.32 17.72
C ARG A 474 -0.45 -3.27 17.11
N ARG A 475 0.70 -3.45 17.76
CA ARG A 475 1.80 -4.35 17.35
C ARG A 475 2.46 -4.01 16.01
N TYR A 476 2.38 -2.75 15.57
CA TYR A 476 3.17 -2.27 14.44
C TYR A 476 4.57 -1.82 14.88
N ASP A 477 5.57 -2.10 14.04
CA ASP A 477 6.96 -1.74 14.34
C ASP A 477 7.28 -0.33 13.83
N ALA A 478 8.05 0.42 14.62
CA ALA A 478 8.51 1.75 14.27
C ALA A 478 9.87 1.69 13.57
N GLY A 479 9.97 2.36 12.42
CA GLY A 479 11.13 2.37 11.53
C GLY A 479 12.39 3.04 12.07
N PHE A 480 12.28 3.68 13.23
CA PHE A 480 13.30 4.53 13.83
C PHE A 480 13.58 4.14 15.28
N GLY A 481 14.56 4.79 15.91
CA GLY A 481 14.93 4.63 17.31
C GLY A 481 15.79 5.80 17.80
N GLY A 482 15.79 6.03 19.11
CA GLY A 482 16.55 7.12 19.75
C GLY A 482 15.70 7.97 20.67
N THR A 483 16.19 9.17 20.99
CA THR A 483 15.41 10.13 21.79
C THR A 483 14.28 10.72 20.95
N LEU A 484 13.10 10.96 21.55
CA LEU A 484 11.94 11.54 20.86
C LEU A 484 12.32 12.81 20.09
N LEU A 485 13.08 13.69 20.74
CA LEU A 485 13.52 14.96 20.15
C LEU A 485 14.38 14.75 18.90
N SER A 486 15.35 13.83 18.93
CA SER A 486 16.19 13.53 17.75
C SER A 486 15.38 12.96 16.59
N VAL A 487 14.37 12.13 16.88
CA VAL A 487 13.50 11.55 15.85
C VAL A 487 12.63 12.62 15.21
N VAL A 488 12.00 13.46 16.02
CA VAL A 488 11.19 14.59 15.53
C VAL A 488 12.05 15.53 14.69
N TYR A 489 13.27 15.86 15.12
CA TYR A 489 14.19 16.66 14.28
C TYR A 489 14.55 15.99 12.98
N HIS A 490 14.82 14.68 13.01
CA HIS A 490 15.12 13.95 11.80
C HIS A 490 13.94 14.01 10.82
N ALA A 491 12.72 13.71 11.28
CA ALA A 491 11.52 13.79 10.46
C ALA A 491 11.31 15.20 9.87
N LEU A 492 11.47 16.24 10.67
CA LEU A 492 11.37 17.63 10.20
C LEU A 492 12.49 18.02 9.23
N SER A 493 13.70 17.48 9.40
CA SER A 493 14.81 17.73 8.48
C SER A 493 14.57 17.10 7.11
N VAL A 494 14.01 15.88 7.08
CA VAL A 494 13.65 15.17 5.84
C VAL A 494 12.43 15.80 5.17
N LEU A 495 11.45 16.28 5.95
CA LEU A 495 10.26 16.95 5.43
C LEU A 495 10.45 18.45 5.18
N ARG A 496 11.64 19.00 5.36
CA ARG A 496 11.90 20.45 5.23
C ARG A 496 11.39 21.11 3.94
N PRO A 497 11.41 20.48 2.74
CA PRO A 497 10.84 21.06 1.51
C PRO A 497 9.32 21.20 1.53
N HIS A 498 8.67 20.61 2.52
CA HIS A 498 7.22 20.51 2.63
C HIS A 498 6.68 21.29 3.83
N LEU A 499 7.57 21.93 4.61
CA LEU A 499 7.22 22.61 5.84
C LEU A 499 7.55 24.10 5.78
N LEU A 500 6.75 24.88 6.49
CA LEU A 500 7.03 26.26 6.92
C LEU A 500 7.29 26.22 8.42
N ILE A 501 8.47 26.67 8.83
CA ILE A 501 8.84 26.74 10.24
C ILE A 501 9.04 28.20 10.60
N ALA A 502 8.21 28.69 11.52
CA ALA A 502 8.25 30.07 12.00
C ALA A 502 8.58 30.09 13.50
N THR A 503 9.39 31.06 13.91
CA THR A 503 9.61 31.36 15.33
C THR A 503 8.59 32.40 15.77
N VAL A 504 7.76 32.08 16.77
CA VAL A 504 6.85 33.08 17.35
C VAL A 504 7.63 33.96 18.33
N PRO A 505 7.79 35.28 18.07
CA PRO A 505 8.65 36.15 18.86
C PRO A 505 8.25 36.26 20.33
N ALA A 506 6.96 36.13 20.65
CA ALA A 506 6.43 36.30 22.00
C ALA A 506 6.79 35.16 22.98
N LEU A 507 6.97 33.92 22.50
CA LEU A 507 7.30 32.73 23.33
C LEU A 507 8.68 32.13 23.02
N GLY A 508 9.29 32.50 21.89
CA GLY A 508 10.54 31.90 21.43
C GLY A 508 10.44 30.40 21.15
N GLU A 509 9.23 29.91 20.85
CA GLU A 509 8.94 28.54 20.41
C GLU A 509 8.77 28.47 18.89
N LEU A 510 9.11 27.31 18.31
CA LEU A 510 8.97 27.02 16.89
C LEU A 510 7.56 26.49 16.60
N VAL A 511 6.90 27.08 15.61
CA VAL A 511 5.65 26.60 15.04
C VAL A 511 5.95 25.96 13.70
N VAL A 512 5.43 24.75 13.50
CA VAL A 512 5.56 23.96 12.28
C VAL A 512 4.21 23.91 11.58
N ILE A 513 4.19 24.28 10.30
CA ILE A 513 3.02 24.27 9.43
C ILE A 513 3.38 23.54 8.13
N ALA A 514 2.47 22.73 7.58
CA ALA A 514 2.64 22.18 6.24
C ALA A 514 2.45 23.29 5.20
N ARG A 515 3.32 23.35 4.18
CA ARG A 515 3.13 24.36 3.11
C ARG A 515 1.77 24.12 2.44
N PRO A 516 1.01 25.18 2.14
CA PRO A 516 -0.28 25.08 1.44
C PRO A 516 -0.10 24.82 -0.07
N ASP A 517 0.99 24.16 -0.46
CA ASP A 517 1.29 23.82 -1.85
C ASP A 517 0.70 22.43 -2.19
N PRO A 518 0.02 22.26 -3.33
CA PRO A 518 -0.60 21.00 -3.70
C PRO A 518 0.38 19.82 -3.76
N HIS A 519 1.58 20.02 -4.30
CA HIS A 519 2.59 18.96 -4.39
C HIS A 519 3.05 18.51 -3.00
N THR A 520 3.20 19.47 -2.09
CA THR A 520 3.54 19.23 -0.69
C THR A 520 2.50 18.37 0.00
N LEU A 521 1.23 18.75 -0.05
CA LEU A 521 0.16 18.03 0.65
C LEU A 521 -0.06 16.62 0.09
N LEU A 522 0.05 16.44 -1.23
CA LEU A 522 0.04 15.12 -1.87
C LEU A 522 1.20 14.24 -1.41
N THR A 523 2.37 14.82 -1.22
CA THR A 523 3.56 14.09 -0.76
C THR A 523 3.45 13.68 0.71
N LEU A 524 2.97 14.58 1.58
CA LEU A 524 2.66 14.28 2.97
C LEU A 524 1.58 13.18 3.08
N GLY A 525 0.53 13.24 2.25
CA GLY A 525 -0.55 12.25 2.26
C GLY A 525 -0.03 10.86 1.89
N ARG A 526 0.90 10.79 0.94
CA ARG A 526 1.58 9.55 0.56
C ARG A 526 2.43 8.96 1.67
N TYR A 527 3.13 9.80 2.45
CA TYR A 527 3.90 9.32 3.62
C TYR A 527 2.98 8.83 4.74
N GLY A 528 1.81 9.46 4.91
CA GLY A 528 0.81 9.10 5.91
C GLY A 528 -0.04 7.86 5.58
N GLN A 529 -0.12 7.43 4.31
CA GLN A 529 -1.02 6.35 3.86
C GLN A 529 -0.92 5.05 4.68
N LEU A 530 0.29 4.68 5.13
CA LEU A 530 0.47 3.46 5.95
C LEU A 530 -0.31 3.54 7.27
N LEU A 531 -0.43 4.73 7.87
CA LEU A 531 -1.18 4.91 9.12
C LEU A 531 -2.68 4.68 8.91
N THR A 532 -3.23 5.02 7.75
CA THR A 532 -4.61 4.67 7.42
C THR A 532 -4.82 3.15 7.40
N HIS A 533 -3.82 2.37 6.97
CA HIS A 533 -3.88 0.89 7.04
C HIS A 533 -3.80 0.38 8.47
N VAL A 534 -2.95 0.98 9.32
CA VAL A 534 -2.83 0.60 10.74
C VAL A 534 -4.13 0.81 11.51
N PHE A 535 -4.79 1.94 11.28
CA PHE A 535 -5.98 2.36 12.01
C PHE A 535 -7.27 2.08 11.23
N ILE A 536 -7.26 1.16 10.27
CA ILE A 536 -8.40 1.02 9.34
C ILE A 536 -9.68 0.56 10.04
N ALA A 537 -9.59 -0.41 10.94
CA ALA A 537 -10.74 -0.89 11.70
C ALA A 537 -11.30 0.23 12.58
N GLU A 538 -10.42 0.98 13.25
CA GLU A 538 -10.82 2.10 14.09
C GLU A 538 -11.43 3.25 13.27
N ALA A 539 -10.86 3.57 12.11
CA ALA A 539 -11.37 4.61 11.26
C ALA A 539 -12.74 4.24 10.67
N VAL A 540 -12.97 2.97 10.32
CA VAL A 540 -14.31 2.50 9.90
C VAL A 540 -15.32 2.64 11.03
N GLY A 541 -14.97 2.20 12.25
CA GLY A 541 -15.81 2.36 13.43
C GLY A 541 -16.12 3.83 13.73
N ALA A 542 -15.10 4.69 13.71
CA ALA A 542 -15.24 6.12 13.98
C ALA A 542 -16.14 6.83 12.96
N CYS A 543 -15.96 6.55 11.67
CA CYS A 543 -16.82 7.08 10.61
C CYS A 543 -18.27 6.57 10.72
N ALA A 544 -18.48 5.32 11.15
CA ALA A 544 -19.82 4.77 11.37
C ALA A 544 -20.52 5.45 12.57
N VAL A 545 -19.81 5.64 13.69
CA VAL A 545 -20.28 6.41 14.85
C VAL A 545 -20.63 7.84 14.43
N SER A 546 -19.73 8.52 13.73
CA SER A 546 -19.95 9.88 13.24
C SER A 546 -21.16 9.99 12.31
N ALA A 547 -21.38 9.00 11.45
CA ALA A 547 -22.52 8.96 10.54
C ALA A 547 -23.85 8.82 11.31
N LEU A 548 -23.91 7.94 12.32
CA LEU A 548 -25.09 7.79 13.18
C LEU A 548 -25.36 9.07 13.97
N LEU A 549 -24.35 9.67 14.59
CA LEU A 549 -24.50 10.94 15.31
C LEU A 549 -25.02 12.07 14.42
N CYS A 550 -24.58 12.13 13.15
CA CYS A 550 -25.10 13.09 12.19
C CYS A 550 -26.58 12.83 11.83
N GLU A 551 -27.01 11.57 11.75
CA GLU A 551 -28.41 11.21 11.50
C GLU A 551 -29.29 11.62 12.69
N VAL A 552 -28.82 11.42 13.92
CA VAL A 552 -29.54 11.83 15.15
C VAL A 552 -29.61 13.35 15.29
N ALA A 553 -28.49 14.05 15.07
CA ALA A 553 -28.43 15.52 15.13
C ALA A 553 -29.28 16.20 14.05
N GLY A 554 -29.43 15.58 12.87
CA GLY A 554 -30.33 16.07 11.81
C GLY A 554 -31.82 16.03 12.19
N CYS A 555 -32.19 15.28 13.23
CA CYS A 555 -33.57 15.13 13.70
C CYS A 555 -33.86 15.96 14.97
N GLY A 556 -32.83 16.42 15.68
CA GLY A 556 -32.93 17.24 16.88
C GLY A 556 -32.46 18.67 16.61
N GLY A 557 -33.40 19.62 16.51
CA GLY A 557 -33.05 21.04 16.42
C GLY A 557 -32.60 21.61 17.76
N ARG A 558 -31.40 21.25 18.25
CA ARG A 558 -30.57 21.97 19.26
C ARG A 558 -29.35 21.12 19.67
N GLU A 559 -28.40 21.79 20.31
CA GLU A 559 -27.04 21.39 20.70
C GLU A 559 -26.82 19.89 20.96
N MET A 560 -25.72 19.34 20.44
CA MET A 560 -25.30 17.94 20.64
C MET A 560 -25.17 17.60 22.13
N GLU A 561 -26.19 16.97 22.71
CA GLU A 561 -26.03 16.22 23.95
C GLU A 561 -25.39 14.86 23.59
N PHE A 562 -24.20 14.59 24.15
CA PHE A 562 -23.43 13.36 23.91
C PHE A 562 -24.04 12.10 24.57
N ASP A 563 -25.28 12.17 25.05
CA ASP A 563 -25.99 11.10 25.77
C ASP A 563 -26.94 10.32 24.84
N VAL A 564 -26.46 9.98 23.63
CA VAL A 564 -27.22 9.21 22.64
C VAL A 564 -26.79 7.74 22.71
N ALA A 565 -27.74 6.84 22.96
CA ALA A 565 -27.52 5.39 22.87
C ALA A 565 -27.57 4.92 21.40
N LEU A 566 -26.51 4.24 20.97
CA LEU A 566 -26.33 3.66 19.64
C LEU A 566 -26.56 2.15 19.68
N GLY A 567 -27.43 1.61 18.84
CA GLY A 567 -27.66 0.16 18.76
C GLY A 567 -26.50 -0.58 18.10
N GLN A 568 -26.16 -1.78 18.58
CA GLN A 568 -25.10 -2.61 18.00
C GLN A 568 -25.38 -2.98 16.54
N GLU A 569 -26.62 -3.35 16.21
CA GLU A 569 -27.00 -3.75 14.85
C GLU A 569 -26.84 -2.61 13.86
N GLU A 570 -27.33 -1.41 14.22
CA GLU A 570 -27.21 -0.22 13.36
C GLU A 570 -25.75 0.17 13.14
N LEU A 571 -24.94 0.14 14.19
CA LEU A 571 -23.53 0.47 14.10
C LEU A 571 -22.77 -0.55 13.23
N THR A 572 -23.05 -1.84 13.42
CA THR A 572 -22.44 -2.92 12.63
C THR A 572 -22.86 -2.81 11.15
N GLU A 573 -24.12 -2.48 10.86
CA GLU A 573 -24.62 -2.28 9.50
C GLU A 573 -23.91 -1.10 8.81
N LYS A 574 -23.76 0.04 9.50
CA LYS A 574 -23.05 1.22 8.97
C LYS A 574 -21.56 0.92 8.77
N SER A 575 -20.94 0.20 9.69
CA SER A 575 -19.56 -0.26 9.54
C SER A 575 -19.41 -1.23 8.36
N LEU A 576 -20.36 -2.14 8.13
CA LEU A 576 -20.37 -3.06 6.99
C LEU A 576 -20.50 -2.31 5.66
N GLN A 577 -21.43 -1.36 5.58
CA GLN A 577 -21.60 -0.47 4.42
C GLN A 577 -20.30 0.26 4.05
N LEU A 578 -19.62 0.83 5.05
CA LEU A 578 -18.34 1.52 4.84
C LEU A 578 -17.21 0.54 4.48
N THR A 579 -17.22 -0.66 5.06
CA THR A 579 -16.26 -1.74 4.76
C THR A 579 -16.29 -2.12 3.28
N HIS A 580 -17.47 -2.17 2.65
CA HIS A 580 -17.62 -2.43 1.22
C HIS A 580 -17.07 -1.31 0.32
N LEU A 581 -17.08 -0.05 0.80
CA LEU A 581 -16.50 1.10 0.09
C LEU A 581 -14.97 1.18 0.18
N LEU A 582 -14.34 0.38 1.06
CA LEU A 582 -12.88 0.38 1.18
C LEU A 582 -12.21 -0.18 -0.08
N PRO A 583 -11.01 0.32 -0.46
CA PRO A 583 -10.25 -0.23 -1.56
C PRO A 583 -9.78 -1.66 -1.24
N ALA A 584 -9.46 -2.41 -2.29
CA ALA A 584 -8.80 -3.70 -2.18
C ALA A 584 -7.48 -3.60 -1.38
N GLY A 585 -7.23 -4.57 -0.50
CA GLY A 585 -5.96 -4.72 0.24
C GLY A 585 -5.98 -4.25 1.71
N TYR A 586 -7.02 -3.53 2.13
CA TYR A 586 -7.20 -3.19 3.55
C TYR A 586 -7.66 -4.38 4.38
N ILE A 587 -8.66 -5.11 3.88
CA ILE A 587 -9.24 -6.28 4.55
C ILE A 587 -8.56 -7.54 4.04
N PRO A 588 -8.06 -8.42 4.93
CA PRO A 588 -7.53 -9.71 4.50
C PRO A 588 -8.67 -10.61 3.99
N PRO A 589 -8.46 -11.40 2.93
CA PRO A 589 -9.52 -12.20 2.31
C PRO A 589 -10.01 -13.35 3.19
N CYS A 590 -9.25 -13.76 4.21
CA CYS A 590 -9.65 -14.76 5.20
C CYS A 590 -10.65 -14.23 6.24
N GLN A 591 -10.89 -12.92 6.25
CA GLN A 591 -11.87 -12.28 7.11
C GLN A 591 -13.11 -11.88 6.29
N THR A 592 -14.30 -12.21 6.79
CA THR A 592 -15.55 -11.77 6.16
C THR A 592 -15.79 -10.29 6.46
N ALA A 593 -16.45 -9.58 5.54
CA ALA A 593 -16.75 -8.15 5.74
C ALA A 593 -17.56 -7.90 7.03
N ASN A 594 -18.46 -8.81 7.39
CA ASN A 594 -19.22 -8.73 8.64
C ASN A 594 -18.34 -8.90 9.88
N SER A 595 -17.44 -9.89 9.88
CA SER A 595 -16.49 -10.05 11.01
C SER A 595 -15.55 -8.85 11.15
N PHE A 596 -15.16 -8.23 10.04
CA PHE A 596 -14.38 -6.99 10.06
C PHE A 596 -15.20 -5.80 10.60
N ALA A 597 -16.48 -5.70 10.26
CA ALA A 597 -17.37 -4.68 10.80
C ALA A 597 -17.56 -4.82 12.32
N LEU A 598 -17.72 -6.05 12.82
CA LEU A 598 -17.77 -6.33 14.26
C LEU A 598 -16.44 -5.97 14.94
N ASP A 599 -15.30 -6.37 14.36
CA ASP A 599 -13.98 -5.99 14.88
C ASP A 599 -13.77 -4.47 14.92
N ALA A 600 -14.35 -3.73 13.95
CA ALA A 600 -14.33 -2.28 13.92
C ALA A 600 -15.14 -1.67 15.08
N VAL A 601 -16.32 -2.21 15.39
CA VAL A 601 -17.11 -1.81 16.57
C VAL A 601 -16.36 -2.13 17.86
N ASP A 602 -15.83 -3.34 17.99
CA ASP A 602 -15.03 -3.76 19.14
C ASP A 602 -13.76 -2.92 19.32
N SER A 603 -13.18 -2.43 18.22
CA SER A 603 -12.03 -1.52 18.27
C SER A 603 -12.41 -0.16 18.88
N MET A 604 -13.64 0.34 18.66
CA MET A 604 -14.13 1.56 19.28
C MET A 604 -14.31 1.41 20.78
N VAL A 605 -14.78 0.25 21.23
CA VAL A 605 -14.85 -0.09 22.66
C VAL A 605 -13.45 -0.17 23.26
N ARG A 606 -12.51 -0.85 22.59
CA ARG A 606 -11.10 -0.93 23.03
C ARG A 606 -10.40 0.43 23.10
N CYS A 607 -10.75 1.36 22.21
CA CYS A 607 -10.23 2.73 22.23
C CYS A 607 -10.90 3.61 23.30
N GLY A 608 -11.90 3.11 24.03
CA GLY A 608 -12.66 3.89 25.01
C GLY A 608 -13.56 4.97 24.39
N ILE A 609 -13.83 4.88 23.09
CA ILE A 609 -14.75 5.79 22.36
C ILE A 609 -16.20 5.38 22.64
N LEU A 610 -16.46 4.06 22.67
CA LEU A 610 -17.75 3.49 23.03
C LEU A 610 -17.68 2.79 24.38
N VAL A 611 -18.72 2.99 25.19
CA VAL A 611 -18.96 2.27 26.44
C VAL A 611 -20.21 1.44 26.24
N MET A 612 -20.09 0.13 26.50
CA MET A 612 -21.22 -0.80 26.42
C MET A 612 -22.12 -0.59 27.64
N GLU A 613 -23.41 -0.39 27.42
CA GLU A 613 -24.42 -0.37 28.47
C GLU A 613 -25.31 -1.61 28.39
N GLU A 614 -25.47 -2.30 29.52
CA GLU A 614 -26.54 -3.29 29.70
C GLU A 614 -27.85 -2.52 29.94
N VAL A 615 -28.88 -2.84 29.15
CA VAL A 615 -30.12 -2.06 29.07
C VAL A 615 -30.81 -1.96 30.43
N GLN A 616 -30.81 -0.76 31.05
CA GLN A 616 -31.90 -0.35 31.94
C GLN A 616 -33.00 0.29 31.09
N ARG A 617 -34.22 -0.24 31.19
CA ARG A 617 -35.39 0.01 30.32
C ARG A 617 -35.87 1.47 30.21
N ASP A 618 -35.23 2.43 30.88
CA ASP A 618 -35.73 3.80 31.06
C ASP A 618 -34.96 4.91 30.31
N THR A 619 -33.95 4.56 29.50
CA THR A 619 -33.21 5.55 28.67
C THR A 619 -33.80 5.60 27.26
N PRO A 620 -34.01 6.78 26.63
CA PRO A 620 -34.51 6.83 25.26
C PRO A 620 -33.49 6.22 24.31
N LEU A 621 -33.72 4.98 23.90
CA LEU A 621 -33.07 4.36 22.76
C LEU A 621 -33.27 5.28 21.56
N CYS A 622 -32.22 5.44 20.75
CA CYS A 622 -32.35 6.10 19.46
C CYS A 622 -33.14 5.20 18.48
N ASP A 623 -34.42 4.97 18.76
CA ASP A 623 -35.34 4.20 17.94
C ASP A 623 -35.82 5.08 16.77
N PHE A 624 -34.91 5.48 15.88
CA PHE A 624 -35.25 6.25 14.68
C PHE A 624 -36.32 5.53 13.82
N TRP A 625 -36.40 4.20 13.93
CA TRP A 625 -37.20 3.32 13.10
C TRP A 625 -38.63 3.13 13.58
N LYS A 626 -38.89 3.28 14.90
CA LYS A 626 -40.26 3.35 15.42
C LYS A 626 -40.99 4.59 14.91
N LYS A 627 -40.26 5.69 14.68
CA LYS A 627 -40.83 6.96 14.18
C LYS A 627 -41.16 6.95 12.68
N GLN A 628 -40.58 6.04 11.88
CA GLN A 628 -40.87 5.92 10.44
C GLN A 628 -41.99 4.91 10.12
N GLY A 629 -42.63 4.29 11.12
CA GLY A 629 -43.80 3.43 10.90
C GLY A 629 -43.53 2.14 10.11
N VAL A 630 -42.32 1.59 10.19
CA VAL A 630 -41.90 0.41 9.39
C VAL A 630 -42.20 -0.93 10.09
N PHE A 631 -42.64 -0.91 11.35
CA PHE A 631 -43.17 -2.09 12.03
C PHE A 631 -44.70 -2.06 12.03
N SER A 632 -45.32 -2.43 10.91
CA SER A 632 -46.66 -3.03 10.96
C SER A 632 -46.47 -4.53 11.15
N PHE A 633 -46.30 -4.97 12.39
CA PHE A 633 -46.59 -6.37 12.70
C PHE A 633 -48.09 -6.52 12.49
N THR A 634 -48.51 -7.09 11.35
CA THR A 634 -49.87 -7.59 11.20
C THR A 634 -49.99 -8.74 12.20
N SER A 635 -50.63 -8.49 13.33
CA SER A 635 -51.15 -9.54 14.19
C SER A 635 -52.21 -10.30 13.37
N SER A 636 -51.78 -11.35 12.67
CA SER A 636 -52.71 -12.39 12.26
C SER A 636 -53.06 -13.16 13.52
N ASP A 637 -54.25 -12.87 14.04
CA ASP A 637 -54.90 -13.63 15.08
C ASP A 637 -55.11 -15.07 14.61
N ASP A 638 -54.25 -15.99 15.06
CA ASP A 638 -54.58 -17.41 15.15
C ASP A 638 -54.06 -17.94 16.49
N PRO A 639 -54.94 -18.11 17.50
CA PRO A 639 -54.58 -18.64 18.78
C PRO A 639 -54.81 -20.15 18.74
N GLU A 640 -53.77 -20.93 18.47
CA GLU A 640 -53.62 -22.32 18.95
C GLU A 640 -52.39 -22.94 18.28
N HIS A 641 -51.23 -22.82 18.93
CA HIS A 641 -50.15 -23.81 19.04
C HIS A 641 -48.94 -23.14 19.70
N CYS A 642 -49.03 -22.94 21.03
CA CYS A 642 -47.86 -22.67 21.85
C CYS A 642 -47.06 -23.98 21.96
N SER A 643 -45.94 -24.05 21.24
CA SER A 643 -44.88 -25.00 21.53
C SER A 643 -43.70 -24.17 22.04
N ASP A 644 -43.38 -24.35 23.32
CA ASP A 644 -42.31 -23.69 24.04
C ASP A 644 -40.96 -23.93 23.34
N SER A 645 -40.52 -22.95 22.57
CA SER A 645 -39.10 -22.70 22.39
C SER A 645 -38.86 -21.24 22.73
N GLU A 646 -38.39 -21.02 23.96
CA GLU A 646 -37.72 -19.80 24.37
C GLU A 646 -36.51 -19.59 23.44
N CYS A 647 -36.77 -18.97 22.28
CA CYS A 647 -35.74 -18.28 21.54
C CYS A 647 -35.42 -17.04 22.39
N GLU A 648 -34.31 -17.08 23.12
CA GLU A 648 -33.69 -15.87 23.64
C GLU A 648 -33.54 -14.88 22.46
N GLU A 649 -34.39 -13.86 22.43
CA GLU A 649 -34.16 -12.68 21.61
C GLU A 649 -32.79 -12.14 22.04
N GLN A 650 -31.80 -12.19 21.15
CA GLN A 650 -30.43 -11.77 21.43
C GLN A 650 -30.47 -10.37 22.06
N ASP A 651 -30.00 -10.27 23.31
CA ASP A 651 -29.95 -9.02 24.07
C ASP A 651 -29.39 -7.88 23.20
N THR A 652 -30.23 -6.89 22.93
CA THR A 652 -29.87 -5.72 22.11
C THR A 652 -28.87 -4.85 22.87
N ARG A 653 -27.58 -5.12 22.65
CA ARG A 653 -26.51 -4.30 23.25
C ARG A 653 -26.57 -2.88 22.69
N SER A 654 -26.53 -1.90 23.59
CA SER A 654 -26.43 -0.49 23.23
C SER A 654 -25.09 0.10 23.70
N TYR A 655 -24.62 1.10 22.95
CA TYR A 655 -23.36 1.78 23.21
C TYR A 655 -23.60 3.26 23.42
N LYS A 656 -22.94 3.86 24.41
CA LYS A 656 -22.84 5.31 24.56
C LYS A 656 -21.44 5.80 24.25
N LEU A 657 -21.33 7.07 23.89
CA LEU A 657 -20.03 7.71 23.75
C LEU A 657 -19.36 7.84 25.12
N GLY A 658 -18.09 7.44 25.20
CA GLY A 658 -17.29 7.69 26.38
C GLY A 658 -17.17 9.19 26.66
N GLN A 659 -17.30 9.58 27.93
CA GLN A 659 -17.13 10.97 28.39
C GLN A 659 -15.68 11.38 28.82
N PRO A 660 -14.55 10.82 28.35
CA PRO A 660 -13.25 11.44 28.63
C PRO A 660 -13.00 12.64 27.71
N SER A 661 -12.28 13.65 28.23
CA SER A 661 -11.90 14.88 27.52
C SER A 661 -11.09 14.68 26.22
N GLN A 662 -10.57 13.47 25.97
CA GLN A 662 -9.79 13.11 24.78
C GLN A 662 -10.57 12.26 23.75
N CYS A 663 -11.76 11.76 24.09
CA CYS A 663 -12.62 10.98 23.19
C CYS A 663 -12.94 11.70 21.86
N PRO A 664 -13.39 12.97 21.86
CA PRO A 664 -13.72 13.64 20.60
C PRO A 664 -12.49 13.87 19.72
N GLU A 665 -11.33 14.22 20.30
CA GLU A 665 -10.11 14.42 19.51
C GLU A 665 -9.66 13.15 18.79
N LEU A 666 -9.75 12.00 19.45
CA LEU A 666 -9.41 10.71 18.86
C LEU A 666 -10.41 10.32 17.76
N LEU A 667 -11.71 10.47 18.04
CA LEU A 667 -12.77 10.20 17.06
C LEU A 667 -12.56 11.02 15.79
N PHE A 668 -12.36 12.34 15.91
CA PHE A 668 -12.12 13.21 14.76
C PHE A 668 -10.81 12.88 14.02
N PHE A 669 -9.75 12.54 14.76
CA PHE A 669 -8.51 12.08 14.15
C PHE A 669 -8.74 10.83 13.29
N LEU A 670 -9.44 9.82 13.82
CA LEU A 670 -9.75 8.57 13.10
C LEU A 670 -10.64 8.81 11.88
N CYS A 671 -11.72 9.60 12.02
CA CYS A 671 -12.57 9.99 10.90
C CYS A 671 -11.76 10.70 9.79
N SER A 672 -10.82 11.56 10.19
CA SER A 672 -10.02 12.32 9.23
C SER A 672 -9.14 11.43 8.33
N LEU A 673 -8.73 10.23 8.79
CA LEU A 673 -7.90 9.30 8.02
C LEU A 673 -8.64 8.76 6.79
N LEU A 674 -9.90 8.35 6.97
CA LEU A 674 -10.77 7.90 5.86
C LEU A 674 -11.37 9.05 5.06
N SER A 675 -11.50 10.24 5.66
CA SER A 675 -12.06 11.43 4.99
C SER A 675 -11.36 11.73 3.67
N VAL A 676 -10.06 11.44 3.55
CA VAL A 676 -9.28 11.70 2.33
C VAL A 676 -9.81 10.90 1.14
N GLN A 677 -10.10 9.61 1.34
CA GLN A 677 -10.62 8.74 0.31
C GLN A 677 -12.10 8.98 0.07
N LEU A 678 -12.90 9.12 1.12
CA LEU A 678 -14.35 9.38 1.00
C LEU A 678 -14.61 10.69 0.25
N ARG A 679 -13.80 11.73 0.51
CA ARG A 679 -13.88 13.01 -0.21
C ARG A 679 -13.54 12.86 -1.69
N ALA A 680 -12.51 12.07 -2.02
CA ALA A 680 -12.16 11.79 -3.41
C ALA A 680 -13.30 11.07 -4.15
N LEU A 681 -13.98 10.13 -3.47
CA LEU A 681 -15.15 9.44 -4.02
C LEU A 681 -16.35 10.41 -4.20
N CYS A 682 -16.66 11.24 -3.21
CA CYS A 682 -17.69 12.27 -3.33
C CYS A 682 -17.43 13.22 -4.51
N TRP A 683 -16.20 13.71 -4.65
CA TRP A 683 -15.81 14.59 -5.75
C TRP A 683 -15.86 13.89 -7.11
N ALA A 684 -15.51 12.60 -7.17
CA ALA A 684 -15.65 11.79 -8.37
C ALA A 684 -17.12 11.67 -8.79
N ILE A 685 -18.03 11.38 -7.85
CA ILE A 685 -19.47 11.27 -8.09
C ILE A 685 -20.03 12.58 -8.67
N GLU A 686 -19.69 13.72 -8.06
CA GLU A 686 -20.14 15.03 -8.58
C GLU A 686 -19.58 15.36 -9.96
N SER A 687 -18.34 14.95 -10.24
CA SER A 687 -17.68 15.26 -11.52
C SER A 687 -18.23 14.42 -12.68
N MET A 688 -19.01 13.36 -12.42
CA MET A 688 -19.54 12.49 -13.48
C MET A 688 -20.46 13.25 -14.45
N ASP A 689 -21.19 14.26 -13.99
CA ASP A 689 -22.08 15.07 -14.85
C ASP A 689 -21.30 16.00 -15.79
N LEU A 690 -20.02 16.24 -15.52
CA LEU A 690 -19.16 17.14 -16.29
C LEU A 690 -18.35 16.42 -17.37
N LEU A 691 -18.33 15.08 -17.35
CA LEU A 691 -17.49 14.28 -18.24
C LEU A 691 -18.24 13.89 -19.52
N PRO A 692 -17.62 14.06 -20.70
CA PRO A 692 -18.22 13.69 -21.98
C PRO A 692 -18.08 12.18 -22.22
N PHE A 693 -18.98 11.38 -21.66
CA PHE A 693 -19.06 9.93 -21.93
C PHE A 693 -19.55 9.65 -23.36
N PRO A 694 -19.10 8.56 -24.03
CA PRO A 694 -18.19 7.50 -23.56
C PRO A 694 -16.70 7.91 -23.56
N LEU A 695 -15.94 7.39 -22.58
CA LEU A 695 -14.49 7.66 -22.45
C LEU A 695 -13.70 6.38 -22.22
N THR A 696 -12.45 6.32 -22.70
CA THR A 696 -11.53 5.25 -22.31
C THR A 696 -11.13 5.39 -20.83
N GLU A 697 -10.75 4.30 -20.16
CA GLU A 697 -10.35 4.35 -18.74
C GLU A 697 -9.23 5.39 -18.50
N THR A 698 -8.24 5.44 -19.38
CA THR A 698 -7.11 6.39 -19.26
C THR A 698 -7.56 7.85 -19.45
N ALA A 699 -8.44 8.11 -20.42
CA ALA A 699 -9.01 9.44 -20.62
C ALA A 699 -9.88 9.85 -19.43
N CYS A 700 -10.71 8.94 -18.91
CA CYS A 700 -11.54 9.17 -17.73
C CYS A 700 -10.68 9.51 -16.50
N VAL A 701 -9.62 8.72 -16.21
CA VAL A 701 -8.70 8.99 -15.09
C VAL A 701 -8.03 10.35 -15.22
N THR A 702 -7.58 10.73 -16.42
CA THR A 702 -6.89 12.01 -16.63
C THR A 702 -7.81 13.21 -16.47
N GLN A 703 -9.03 13.15 -17.03
CA GLN A 703 -10.02 14.21 -16.90
C GLN A 703 -10.55 14.33 -15.46
N LEU A 704 -10.90 13.20 -14.82
CA LEU A 704 -11.40 13.17 -13.45
C LEU A 704 -10.33 13.68 -12.46
N HIS A 705 -9.06 13.33 -12.67
CA HIS A 705 -7.94 13.89 -11.91
C HIS A 705 -7.77 15.40 -12.10
N ALA A 706 -8.01 15.94 -13.30
CA ALA A 706 -8.00 17.39 -13.53
C ALA A 706 -9.14 18.08 -12.78
N HIS A 707 -10.36 17.53 -12.81
CA HIS A 707 -11.50 18.07 -12.06
C HIS A 707 -11.27 18.06 -10.56
N LEU A 708 -10.78 16.95 -9.98
CA LEU A 708 -10.49 16.87 -8.55
C LEU A 708 -9.39 17.86 -8.12
N ARG A 709 -8.39 18.11 -8.98
CA ARG A 709 -7.38 19.15 -8.73
C ARG A 709 -7.98 20.55 -8.74
N ASN A 710 -8.82 20.85 -9.72
CA ASN A 710 -9.49 22.15 -9.82
C ASN A 710 -10.40 22.38 -8.60
N LYS A 711 -11.15 21.36 -8.17
CA LYS A 711 -12.00 21.44 -6.98
C LYS A 711 -11.19 21.67 -5.70
N ALA A 712 -10.09 20.93 -5.52
CA ALA A 712 -9.20 21.16 -4.38
C ALA A 712 -8.58 22.57 -4.39
N GLN A 713 -8.31 23.15 -5.57
CA GLN A 713 -7.83 24.54 -5.70
C GLN A 713 -8.91 25.57 -5.34
N LEU A 714 -10.17 25.32 -5.70
CA LEU A 714 -11.31 26.16 -5.34
C LEU A 714 -11.53 26.16 -3.82
N ASP A 715 -11.53 24.97 -3.22
CA ASP A 715 -11.72 24.81 -1.77
C ASP A 715 -10.51 25.30 -0.96
N ARG A 716 -9.33 25.49 -1.59
CA ARG A 716 -8.04 25.84 -0.97
C ARG A 716 -7.59 24.91 0.17
N VAL A 717 -8.23 23.74 0.30
CA VAL A 717 -8.04 22.77 1.37
C VAL A 717 -8.18 21.37 0.75
N HIS A 718 -7.60 20.35 1.37
CA HIS A 718 -7.76 18.94 1.02
C HIS A 718 -7.11 18.49 -0.30
N HIS A 719 -5.98 19.08 -0.67
CA HIS A 719 -5.23 18.68 -1.87
C HIS A 719 -4.82 17.20 -1.86
N GLU A 720 -4.69 16.57 -0.69
CA GLU A 720 -4.40 15.14 -0.54
C GLU A 720 -5.46 14.23 -1.19
N SER A 721 -6.72 14.67 -1.27
CA SER A 721 -7.82 13.93 -1.91
C SER A 721 -7.75 13.94 -3.45
N SER A 722 -6.89 14.77 -4.05
CA SER A 722 -6.74 14.88 -5.52
C SER A 722 -5.67 13.96 -6.11
N SER A 723 -5.19 12.98 -5.34
CA SER A 723 -4.19 12.01 -5.79
C SER A 723 -4.69 11.14 -6.94
N ILE A 724 -3.87 10.92 -7.96
CA ILE A 724 -4.18 10.01 -9.07
C ILE A 724 -4.47 8.57 -8.59
N LYS A 725 -3.89 8.15 -7.45
CA LYS A 725 -4.19 6.85 -6.83
C LYS A 725 -5.64 6.78 -6.38
N LEU A 726 -6.10 7.83 -5.70
CA LEU A 726 -7.46 7.93 -5.17
C LEU A 726 -8.48 8.07 -6.30
N VAL A 727 -8.13 8.79 -7.38
CA VAL A 727 -8.94 8.87 -8.61
C VAL A 727 -9.19 7.48 -9.19
N ARG A 728 -8.14 6.65 -9.35
CA ARG A 728 -8.30 5.27 -9.84
C ARG A 728 -9.11 4.40 -8.88
N ALA A 729 -8.88 4.54 -7.58
CA ALA A 729 -9.66 3.80 -6.57
C ALA A 729 -11.15 4.21 -6.58
N ALA A 730 -11.45 5.50 -6.72
CA ALA A 730 -12.80 6.02 -6.83
C ALA A 730 -13.48 5.53 -8.12
N LEU A 731 -12.79 5.63 -9.27
CA LEU A 731 -13.28 5.14 -10.55
C LEU A 731 -13.68 3.65 -10.47
N ARG A 732 -12.81 2.81 -9.89
CA ARG A 732 -13.12 1.38 -9.70
C ARG A 732 -14.28 1.14 -8.75
N THR A 733 -14.39 1.93 -7.69
CA THR A 733 -15.53 1.81 -6.77
C THR A 733 -16.82 2.17 -7.49
N LEU A 734 -16.81 3.15 -8.40
CA LEU A 734 -17.96 3.51 -9.22
C LEU A 734 -18.30 2.43 -10.27
N THR A 735 -17.29 1.83 -10.92
CA THR A 735 -17.48 0.69 -11.83
C THR A 735 -18.06 -0.52 -11.09
N ASP A 736 -17.50 -0.89 -9.93
CA ASP A 736 -17.97 -2.02 -9.14
C ASP A 736 -19.39 -1.77 -8.60
N CYS A 737 -19.71 -0.53 -8.21
CA CYS A 737 -21.07 -0.09 -7.82
C CYS A 737 -22.05 -0.06 -9.00
N GLY A 738 -21.62 -0.32 -10.24
CA GLY A 738 -22.47 -0.31 -11.44
C GLY A 738 -22.91 1.07 -11.88
N VAL A 739 -22.23 2.12 -11.40
CA VAL A 739 -22.45 3.48 -11.86
C VAL A 739 -21.87 3.67 -13.25
N LEU A 740 -20.69 3.06 -13.49
CA LEU A 740 -20.04 3.00 -14.78
C LEU A 740 -20.06 1.57 -15.29
N MET A 741 -20.42 1.40 -16.56
CA MET A 741 -20.38 0.12 -17.26
C MET A 741 -19.23 0.13 -18.27
N GLU A 742 -18.58 -1.00 -18.43
CA GLU A 742 -17.57 -1.22 -19.47
C GLU A 742 -18.26 -1.68 -20.76
N ASP A 743 -18.24 -0.85 -21.80
CA ASP A 743 -18.60 -1.26 -23.16
C ASP A 743 -17.33 -1.64 -23.94
N ARG A 744 -17.33 -2.85 -24.52
CA ARG A 744 -16.19 -3.38 -25.28
C ARG A 744 -16.49 -3.24 -26.76
N GLN A 745 -16.09 -2.11 -27.35
CA GLN A 745 -16.18 -1.89 -28.78
C GLN A 745 -14.83 -2.20 -29.45
N SER A 746 -14.82 -3.32 -30.19
CA SER A 746 -13.83 -3.89 -31.13
C SER A 746 -12.35 -3.98 -30.73
N GLU A 747 -11.75 -3.05 -29.99
CA GLU A 747 -10.39 -3.16 -29.43
C GLU A 747 -10.15 -2.35 -28.14
N ALA A 748 -11.07 -1.42 -27.77
CA ALA A 748 -10.91 -0.54 -26.62
C ALA A 748 -12.07 -0.70 -25.63
N VAL A 749 -11.75 -0.61 -24.32
CA VAL A 749 -12.75 -0.60 -23.24
C VAL A 749 -13.18 0.85 -23.01
N TYR A 750 -14.43 1.14 -23.32
CA TYR A 750 -15.07 2.42 -23.06
C TYR A 750 -15.89 2.32 -21.77
N LEU A 751 -15.89 3.39 -20.99
CA LEU A 751 -16.73 3.54 -19.82
C LEU A 751 -17.94 4.39 -20.20
N GLU A 752 -19.12 3.92 -19.83
CA GLU A 752 -20.40 4.62 -19.99
C GLU A 752 -21.15 4.70 -18.67
N ILE A 753 -21.97 5.73 -18.48
CA ILE A 753 -22.82 5.84 -17.29
C ILE A 753 -23.98 4.83 -17.43
N SER A 754 -24.17 4.00 -16.42
CA SER A 754 -25.30 3.07 -16.35
C SER A 754 -26.65 3.80 -16.47
N PRO A 755 -27.64 3.24 -17.17
CA PRO A 755 -28.93 3.88 -17.38
C PRO A 755 -29.65 4.24 -16.07
N LEU A 756 -29.42 3.46 -15.00
CA LEU A 756 -29.96 3.74 -13.67
C LEU A 756 -29.43 5.05 -13.07
N PHE A 757 -28.19 5.41 -13.37
CA PHE A 757 -27.53 6.61 -12.85
C PHE A 757 -27.59 7.80 -13.81
N LEU A 758 -28.20 7.66 -15.00
CA LEU A 758 -28.56 8.82 -15.81
C LEU A 758 -29.55 9.74 -15.08
N GLN A 759 -30.39 9.18 -14.20
CA GLN A 759 -31.27 9.95 -13.32
C GLN A 759 -30.48 10.70 -12.24
N ALA A 760 -30.64 12.02 -12.20
CA ALA A 760 -29.97 12.89 -11.21
C ALA A 760 -30.33 12.53 -9.76
N GLU A 761 -31.51 11.95 -9.52
CA GLU A 761 -31.93 11.53 -8.17
C GLU A 761 -31.07 10.40 -7.61
N ASN A 762 -30.77 9.37 -8.41
CA ASN A 762 -29.96 8.22 -7.98
C ASN A 762 -28.51 8.62 -7.70
N LYS A 763 -27.96 9.54 -8.51
CA LYS A 763 -26.65 10.16 -8.26
C LYS A 763 -26.65 10.95 -6.94
N ARG A 764 -27.70 11.74 -6.68
CA ARG A 764 -27.85 12.48 -5.41
C ARG A 764 -27.95 11.55 -4.20
N LYS A 765 -28.70 10.45 -4.30
CA LYS A 765 -28.80 9.43 -3.24
C LYS A 765 -27.43 8.81 -2.93
N LEU A 766 -26.68 8.44 -3.96
CA LEU A 766 -25.31 7.92 -3.81
C LEU A 766 -24.36 8.94 -3.16
N PHE A 767 -24.42 10.20 -3.60
CA PHE A 767 -23.62 11.28 -3.00
C PHE A 767 -23.99 11.50 -1.52
N GLN A 768 -25.29 11.53 -1.21
CA GLN A 768 -25.79 11.68 0.16
C GLN A 768 -25.35 10.50 1.03
N PHE A 769 -25.34 9.28 0.50
CA PHE A 769 -24.87 8.10 1.21
C PHE A 769 -23.39 8.22 1.61
N VAL A 770 -22.50 8.49 0.66
CA VAL A 770 -21.05 8.60 0.94
C VAL A 770 -20.73 9.80 1.84
N SER A 771 -21.41 10.93 1.62
CA SER A 771 -21.16 12.16 2.39
C SER A 771 -21.57 12.08 3.86
N ARG A 772 -22.45 11.15 4.26
CA ARG A 772 -22.78 10.91 5.68
C ARG A 772 -21.56 10.45 6.47
N PHE A 773 -20.72 9.61 5.89
CA PHE A 773 -19.48 9.12 6.51
C PHE A 773 -18.35 10.16 6.54
N LEU A 774 -18.52 11.30 5.84
CA LEU A 774 -17.51 12.35 5.75
C LEU A 774 -17.70 13.46 6.79
N LYS A 775 -18.90 13.60 7.40
CA LYS A 775 -19.25 14.69 8.33
C LYS A 775 -18.70 14.51 9.76
N GLY A 776 -17.53 13.89 9.88
CA GLY A 776 -16.75 13.80 11.12
C GLY A 776 -15.80 14.97 11.25
#